data_AF-A0A9P7G3A4-F1
#
_entry.id   AF-A0A9P7G3A4-F1
#
_cell.length_a   1.000
_cell.length_b   1.000
_cell.length_c   1.000
_cell.angle_alpha   90.00
_cell.angle_beta   90.00
_cell.angle_gamma   90.00
#
_symmetry.space_group_name_H-M   'P 1'
#
loop_
_entity.id
_entity.type
_entity.pdbx_description
1 polymer ?
#
loop_
_entity_poly.entity_id
_entity_poly.type
_entity_poly.pdbx_seq_one_letter_code
_entity_poly.pdbx_strand_id
1 'polypeptide(L)'
;MALRTPVGGIEDALLIVNSLRYSSFKNDPAAHQIPAVKAFQDIAVDFKHPVSPRLSSHALLHGLMRMGRKQQAADLAVSMMDAGMKLRAKTLQTFMRILKPPPTHPPRRIAIPPFSFTPNIRSLADIIPMAQHPSSRLALEIFTVARKTQNNPRGMFRTLITICLINAEIVLASLIFVFVMKEFQHRPALVEQPLDNTSVQVSHPPRKPNAMHLMLRRLVRPIRRIFESSGQDAETLSASLQALANIASLIDNRRLIIGDISPLLRVLYHCPRVDADVWIVDANEDAKQVNAYTYIHDVLERLITSLPTSTTFQSLRNSRPIMPPIDLHACNTLLHYSLRHRLSPAFADMILRHMVEEHSPPLQPDSTTFNILLRSGTLLQDSTLAQEAIAAHQSLSEQDSNASVSADEFHDSAIISLCQSLRSVDLTLPTSRADITKLIYSLTTHLMHYISTGRPQLASKYIFTLFPELALPMTPSANFDISRHKEARHAMVVRPSKYGPMIFHVLLNDLAKSGRTGLAKIVWNLAQRAERHSWTKLNPWVLGVEAYTCMMRCWALEYRRGVKQQREKVRVMALIGGMRCYKQMKDVREEVQRALSEIGCEYRMERIGNMPDVDARFVNATLALFKPWSGPMPSEPEVRREFEETMMRVAETGVLANGWTPVLQEIAEDMVRVGLELPPGLRHLFLGRWDEAARKRERPPQFGLVPYAYPGEPDHGWRPFTVPCIRTRGLPFGRRPRRRERQTRRPKKID
;
A
#
# COMPACT_ATOMS: atom_id res chain seq x y z
N MET A 1 6.92 59.22 33.34
CA MET A 1 7.14 58.17 32.33
C MET A 1 5.82 57.46 32.07
N ALA A 2 5.39 57.43 30.82
CA ALA A 2 4.04 57.06 30.40
C ALA A 2 3.82 55.55 30.42
N LEU A 3 2.75 55.08 31.09
CA LEU A 3 2.14 53.77 30.87
C LEU A 3 0.62 53.94 30.83
N ARG A 4 0.12 54.50 29.73
CA ARG A 4 -1.21 54.15 29.23
C ARG A 4 -1.07 52.87 28.41
N THR A 5 -0.72 51.76 29.05
CA THR A 5 -1.08 50.46 28.49
C THR A 5 -2.62 50.38 28.49
N PRO A 6 -3.25 49.87 27.42
CA PRO A 6 -4.70 49.74 27.40
C PRO A 6 -5.11 48.85 28.58
N VAL A 7 -5.88 49.42 29.51
CA VAL A 7 -6.56 48.70 30.58
C VAL A 7 -7.35 47.55 29.93
N GLY A 8 -7.03 46.29 30.27
CA GLY A 8 -7.66 45.10 29.67
C GLY A 8 -6.71 44.14 28.94
N GLY A 9 -5.43 44.07 29.33
CA GLY A 9 -4.43 43.18 28.75
C GLY A 9 -4.43 41.74 29.31
N ILE A 10 -3.61 40.85 28.72
CA ILE A 10 -3.39 39.49 29.24
C ILE A 10 -2.70 39.52 30.61
N GLU A 11 -1.84 40.51 30.83
CA GLU A 11 -1.16 40.73 32.10
C GLU A 11 -2.17 41.02 33.22
N ASP A 12 -3.17 41.87 32.97
CA ASP A 12 -4.27 42.14 33.90
C ASP A 12 -5.06 40.86 34.18
N ALA A 13 -5.35 40.06 33.15
CA ALA A 13 -6.09 38.81 33.32
C ALA A 13 -5.28 37.77 34.13
N LEU A 14 -3.96 37.70 33.95
CA LEU A 14 -3.06 36.88 34.75
C LEU A 14 -3.00 37.37 36.19
N LEU A 15 -2.91 38.69 36.41
CA LEU A 15 -2.93 39.31 37.73
C LEU A 15 -4.22 38.97 38.48
N ILE A 16 -5.37 39.08 37.81
CA ILE A 16 -6.69 38.71 38.39
C ILE A 16 -6.70 37.22 38.77
N VAL A 17 -6.28 36.33 37.86
CA VAL A 17 -6.26 34.88 38.15
C VAL A 17 -5.32 34.54 39.31
N ASN A 18 -4.13 35.16 39.37
CA ASN A 18 -3.18 34.94 40.45
C ASN A 18 -3.66 35.54 41.77
N SER A 19 -4.34 36.69 41.75
CA SER A 19 -4.98 37.29 42.94
C SER A 19 -6.10 36.41 43.49
N LEU A 20 -6.91 35.79 42.63
CA LEU A 20 -7.92 34.82 43.05
C LEU A 20 -7.29 33.57 43.67
N ARG A 21 -6.19 33.07 43.11
CA ARG A 21 -5.42 31.95 43.72
C ARG A 21 -4.87 32.35 45.08
N TYR A 22 -4.26 33.53 45.18
CA TYR A 22 -3.74 34.08 46.44
C TYR A 22 -4.83 34.18 47.50
N SER A 23 -6.04 34.65 47.14
CA SER A 23 -7.17 34.74 48.09
C SER A 23 -7.55 33.40 48.75
N SER A 24 -7.27 32.27 48.08
CA SER A 24 -7.56 30.94 48.60
C SER A 24 -6.55 30.47 49.66
N PHE A 25 -5.34 31.05 49.70
CA PHE A 25 -4.28 30.69 50.64
C PHE A 25 -3.86 31.87 51.54
N LYS A 26 -4.52 33.03 51.43
CA LYS A 26 -4.24 34.25 52.23
C LYS A 26 -4.32 34.02 53.74
N ASN A 27 -5.08 33.03 54.20
CA ASN A 27 -5.20 32.69 55.61
C ASN A 27 -4.35 31.48 56.02
N ASP A 28 -3.59 30.90 55.08
CA ASP A 28 -2.71 29.77 55.36
C ASP A 28 -1.32 30.29 55.78
N PRO A 29 -0.92 30.16 57.07
CA PRO A 29 0.36 30.64 57.54
C PRO A 29 1.55 29.91 56.89
N ALA A 30 1.37 28.67 56.43
CA ALA A 30 2.43 27.94 55.71
C ALA A 30 2.69 28.55 54.33
N ALA A 31 1.66 29.03 53.64
CA ALA A 31 1.79 29.64 52.32
C ALA A 31 2.60 30.95 52.36
N HIS A 32 2.55 31.70 53.47
CA HIS A 32 3.29 32.97 53.65
C HIS A 32 4.80 32.77 53.82
N GLN A 33 5.25 31.55 54.10
CA GLN A 33 6.67 31.22 54.17
C GLN A 33 7.29 31.08 52.76
N ILE A 34 6.48 30.95 51.71
CA ILE A 34 6.94 30.83 50.33
C ILE A 34 7.30 32.23 49.79
N PRO A 35 8.57 32.51 49.41
CA PRO A 35 9.01 33.85 49.00
C PRO A 35 8.19 34.45 47.86
N ALA A 36 7.78 33.63 46.89
CA ALA A 36 6.96 34.06 45.76
C ALA A 36 5.57 34.58 46.18
N VAL A 37 4.98 34.02 47.23
CA VAL A 37 3.67 34.44 47.76
C VAL A 37 3.79 35.80 48.45
N LYS A 38 4.86 35.99 49.23
CA LYS A 38 5.16 37.27 49.90
C LYS A 38 5.42 38.39 48.90
N ALA A 39 6.20 38.13 47.85
CA ALA A 39 6.46 39.10 46.78
C ALA A 39 5.19 39.47 45.99
N PHE A 40 4.23 38.54 45.87
CA PHE A 40 2.97 38.77 45.17
C PHE A 40 1.92 39.52 46.03
N GLN A 41 2.04 39.48 47.35
CA GLN A 41 1.09 40.10 48.29
C GLN A 41 0.89 41.59 48.03
N ASP A 42 1.98 42.32 47.73
CA ASP A 42 1.95 43.77 47.54
C ASP A 42 1.24 44.21 46.26
N ILE A 43 1.08 43.30 45.29
CA ILE A 43 0.43 43.57 44.00
C ILE A 43 -0.91 42.84 43.82
N ALA A 44 -1.26 41.94 44.75
CA ALA A 44 -2.46 41.15 44.66
C ALA A 44 -3.72 42.00 44.88
N VAL A 45 -4.76 41.77 44.08
CA VAL A 45 -6.09 42.33 44.34
C VAL A 45 -6.65 41.68 45.60
N ASP A 46 -6.98 42.48 46.61
CA ASP A 46 -7.50 41.97 47.88
C ASP A 46 -8.97 41.55 47.77
N PHE A 47 -9.20 40.23 47.76
CA PHE A 47 -10.55 39.67 47.87
C PHE A 47 -10.88 39.43 49.34
N LYS A 48 -11.95 40.08 49.83
CA LYS A 48 -12.42 39.95 51.23
C LYS A 48 -12.74 38.51 51.65
N HIS A 49 -13.07 37.66 50.69
CA HIS A 49 -13.38 36.24 50.90
C HIS A 49 -12.62 35.39 49.90
N PRO A 50 -12.27 34.13 50.24
CA PRO A 50 -11.65 33.22 49.30
C PRO A 50 -12.58 32.96 48.11
N VAL A 51 -12.10 33.27 46.90
CA VAL A 51 -12.86 33.06 45.66
C VAL A 51 -12.20 31.96 44.83
N SER A 52 -13.00 31.00 44.34
CA SER A 52 -12.47 29.92 43.50
C SER A 52 -11.85 30.45 42.21
N PRO A 53 -10.58 30.16 41.89
CA PRO A 53 -9.92 30.62 40.66
C PRO A 53 -10.34 29.81 39.42
N ARG A 54 -11.23 28.81 39.56
CA ARG A 54 -11.50 27.81 38.52
C ARG A 54 -12.11 28.40 37.24
N LEU A 55 -13.10 29.28 37.39
CA LEU A 55 -13.82 29.86 36.24
C LEU A 55 -12.94 30.87 35.50
N SER A 56 -12.30 31.78 36.23
CA SER A 56 -11.39 32.79 35.68
C SER A 56 -10.20 32.14 34.98
N SER A 57 -9.59 31.11 35.59
CA SER A 57 -8.51 30.35 34.96
C SER A 57 -8.96 29.65 33.67
N HIS A 58 -10.17 29.07 33.64
CA HIS A 58 -10.72 28.50 32.40
C HIS A 58 -10.99 29.57 31.33
N ALA A 59 -11.54 30.72 31.71
CA ALA A 59 -11.80 31.82 30.80
C ALA A 59 -10.50 32.35 30.18
N LEU A 60 -9.47 32.56 31.01
CA LEU A 60 -8.13 32.95 30.57
C LEU A 60 -7.52 31.90 29.63
N LEU A 61 -7.62 30.62 29.97
CA LEU A 61 -7.15 29.53 29.12
C LEU A 61 -7.79 29.57 27.72
N HIS A 62 -9.12 29.76 27.64
CA HIS A 62 -9.83 29.93 26.36
C HIS A 62 -9.44 31.21 25.62
N GLY A 63 -9.19 32.30 26.34
CA GLY A 63 -8.66 33.53 25.77
C GLY A 63 -7.31 33.30 25.10
N LEU A 64 -6.34 32.74 25.84
CA LEU A 64 -4.99 32.44 25.33
C LEU A 64 -5.04 31.52 24.10
N MET A 65 -5.91 30.52 24.12
CA MET A 65 -6.16 29.62 23.00
C MET A 65 -6.65 30.36 21.75
N ARG A 66 -7.63 31.27 21.87
CA ARG A 66 -8.17 32.05 20.75
C ARG A 66 -7.15 33.04 20.18
N MET A 67 -6.29 33.59 21.03
CA MET A 67 -5.21 34.49 20.62
C MET A 67 -4.00 33.76 20.02
N GLY A 68 -4.03 32.43 19.91
CA GLY A 68 -2.92 31.65 19.36
C GLY A 68 -1.70 31.55 20.28
N ARG A 69 -1.80 31.95 21.56
CA ARG A 69 -0.71 31.88 22.55
C ARG A 69 -0.59 30.47 23.14
N LYS A 70 -0.18 29.53 22.30
CA LYS A 70 -0.18 28.08 22.60
C LYS A 70 0.66 27.70 23.82
N GLN A 71 1.86 28.27 23.96
CA GLN A 71 2.76 27.99 25.09
C GLN A 71 2.15 28.47 26.41
N GLN A 72 1.75 29.74 26.49
CA GLN A 72 1.13 30.30 27.70
C GLN A 72 -0.16 29.55 28.09
N ALA A 73 -0.96 29.13 27.09
CA ALA A 73 -2.11 28.28 27.33
C ALA A 73 -1.71 26.90 27.91
N ALA A 74 -0.59 26.32 27.47
CA ALA A 74 -0.07 25.05 27.97
C ALA A 74 0.41 25.18 29.40
N ASP A 75 1.25 26.18 29.68
CA ASP A 75 1.79 26.46 31.00
C ASP A 75 0.65 26.70 32.01
N LEU A 76 -0.37 27.49 31.61
CA LEU A 76 -1.55 27.71 32.43
C LEU A 76 -2.35 26.42 32.65
N ALA A 77 -2.56 25.61 31.62
CA ALA A 77 -3.29 24.35 31.73
C ALA A 77 -2.59 23.34 32.64
N VAL A 78 -1.26 23.23 32.54
CA VAL A 78 -0.41 22.39 33.40
C VAL A 78 -0.51 22.88 34.85
N SER A 79 -0.26 24.19 35.07
CA SER A 79 -0.38 24.82 36.39
C SER A 79 -1.77 24.61 37.02
N MET A 80 -2.83 24.68 36.20
CA MET A 80 -4.19 24.42 36.68
C MET A 80 -4.34 22.98 37.18
N MET A 81 -3.87 22.00 36.41
CA MET A 81 -4.01 20.59 36.75
C MET A 81 -3.13 20.20 37.94
N ASP A 82 -1.90 20.72 38.04
CA ASP A 82 -1.01 20.49 39.19
C ASP A 82 -1.59 21.07 40.49
N ALA A 83 -2.29 22.21 40.40
CA ALA A 83 -3.07 22.78 41.51
C ALA A 83 -4.39 22.03 41.80
N GLY A 84 -4.60 20.84 41.22
CA GLY A 84 -5.81 20.02 41.42
C GLY A 84 -7.06 20.50 40.68
N MET A 85 -6.97 21.53 39.83
CA MET A 85 -8.14 21.98 39.06
C MET A 85 -8.41 21.06 37.87
N LYS A 86 -9.55 20.35 37.92
CA LYS A 86 -10.00 19.49 36.81
C LYS A 86 -10.42 20.32 35.59
N LEU A 87 -9.65 20.21 34.51
CA LEU A 87 -10.02 20.70 33.18
C LEU A 87 -11.11 19.82 32.56
N ARG A 88 -12.11 20.45 31.93
CA ARG A 88 -13.15 19.70 31.20
C ARG A 88 -12.53 18.98 29.99
N ALA A 89 -12.97 17.75 29.71
CA ALA A 89 -12.50 16.99 28.55
C ALA A 89 -12.64 17.75 27.21
N LYS A 90 -13.72 18.53 27.05
CA LYS A 90 -13.93 19.38 25.87
C LYS A 90 -12.91 20.51 25.76
N THR A 91 -12.47 21.09 26.88
CA THR A 91 -11.40 22.11 26.92
C THR A 91 -10.09 21.49 26.47
N LEU A 92 -9.69 20.34 27.04
CA LEU A 92 -8.48 19.61 26.64
C LEU A 92 -8.51 19.21 25.16
N GLN A 93 -9.65 18.72 24.67
CA GLN A 93 -9.81 18.35 23.26
C GLN A 93 -9.70 19.58 22.33
N THR A 94 -10.30 20.71 22.73
CA THR A 94 -10.19 21.97 21.98
C THR A 94 -8.75 22.43 21.93
N PHE A 95 -8.04 22.34 23.06
CA PHE A 95 -6.65 22.75 23.13
C PHE A 95 -5.75 21.89 22.24
N MET A 96 -5.91 20.57 22.29
CA MET A 96 -5.20 19.64 21.41
C MET A 96 -5.48 19.92 19.92
N ARG A 97 -6.69 20.36 19.55
CA ARG A 97 -7.00 20.76 18.16
C ARG A 97 -6.25 22.02 17.74
N ILE A 98 -6.00 22.96 18.65
CA ILE A 98 -5.26 24.22 18.37
C ILE A 98 -3.76 23.94 18.22
N LEU A 99 -3.24 22.91 18.89
CA LEU A 99 -1.85 22.48 18.72
C LEU A 99 -1.57 21.84 17.36
N LYS A 100 -2.62 21.30 16.70
CA LYS A 100 -2.53 20.79 15.33
C LYS A 100 -2.03 21.90 14.39
N PRO A 101 -0.92 21.73 13.67
CA PRO A 101 -0.50 22.74 12.71
C PRO A 101 -1.53 22.82 11.56
N PRO A 102 -1.65 24.00 10.90
CA PRO A 102 -2.49 24.12 9.71
C PRO A 102 -1.99 23.15 8.62
N PRO A 103 -2.88 22.65 7.76
CA PRO A 103 -2.53 21.67 6.72
C PRO A 103 -1.67 22.24 5.57
N THR A 104 -1.03 23.40 5.76
CA THR A 104 -0.62 24.27 4.65
C THR A 104 0.69 23.91 3.95
N HIS A 105 1.45 22.90 4.39
CA HIS A 105 2.64 22.46 3.65
C HIS A 105 2.84 20.94 3.75
N PRO A 106 3.34 20.27 2.69
CA PRO A 106 3.84 18.91 2.81
C PRO A 106 4.89 18.89 3.92
N PRO A 107 4.90 17.86 4.79
CA PRO A 107 5.78 17.80 5.95
C PRO A 107 7.23 18.02 5.51
N ARG A 108 7.87 19.04 6.06
CA ARG A 108 9.28 19.34 5.84
C ARG A 108 10.12 18.33 6.61
N ARG A 109 10.56 17.27 5.91
CA ARG A 109 11.45 16.19 6.38
C ARG A 109 10.91 15.42 7.60
N ILE A 110 11.17 14.11 7.64
CA ILE A 110 10.82 13.29 8.80
C ILE A 110 11.85 13.56 9.91
N ALA A 111 11.37 13.76 11.13
CA ALA A 111 12.21 13.95 12.29
C ALA A 111 13.07 12.70 12.55
N ILE A 112 14.39 12.83 12.46
CA ILE A 112 15.36 11.77 12.83
C ILE A 112 15.16 11.45 14.31
N PRO A 113 15.09 10.18 14.75
CA PRO A 113 15.07 9.87 16.17
C PRO A 113 16.28 10.53 16.88
N PRO A 114 16.09 11.25 17.99
CA PRO A 114 17.19 11.92 18.67
C PRO A 114 18.20 10.90 19.19
N PHE A 115 19.46 11.32 19.37
CA PHE A 115 20.54 10.49 19.93
C PHE A 115 20.21 9.81 21.27
N SER A 116 19.21 10.33 22.01
CA SER A 116 18.72 9.78 23.28
C SER A 116 17.53 8.82 23.12
N PHE A 117 17.32 8.20 21.95
CA PHE A 117 16.22 7.27 21.74
C PHE A 117 16.35 6.04 22.66
N THR A 118 15.31 5.76 23.46
CA THR A 118 15.18 4.51 24.21
C THR A 118 13.86 3.82 23.84
N PRO A 119 13.90 2.55 23.40
CA PRO A 119 12.67 1.82 23.03
C PRO A 119 11.87 1.40 24.29
N ASN A 120 12.54 1.26 25.44
CA ASN A 120 11.90 0.90 26.71
C ASN A 120 11.32 2.12 27.43
N ILE A 121 10.08 2.45 27.10
CA ILE A 121 9.33 3.53 27.73
C ILE A 121 8.64 3.02 29.00
N ARG A 122 9.02 3.60 30.14
CA ARG A 122 8.38 3.35 31.44
C ARG A 122 7.26 4.36 31.70
N SER A 123 7.48 5.61 31.26
CA SER A 123 6.55 6.71 31.47
C SER A 123 6.43 7.58 30.21
N LEU A 124 5.32 8.33 30.09
CA LEU A 124 5.21 9.33 29.01
C LEU A 124 6.21 10.47 29.16
N ALA A 125 6.74 10.72 30.37
CA ALA A 125 7.73 11.76 30.58
C ALA A 125 9.04 11.42 29.85
N ASP A 126 9.38 10.14 29.75
CA ASP A 126 10.56 9.64 29.03
C ASP A 126 10.48 9.96 27.53
N ILE A 127 9.25 10.12 27.00
CA ILE A 127 8.98 10.40 25.60
C ILE A 127 9.09 11.91 25.28
N ILE A 128 8.86 12.81 26.26
CA ILE A 128 8.79 14.26 26.04
C ILE A 128 10.08 14.82 25.38
N PRO A 129 11.30 14.47 25.84
CA PRO A 129 12.54 14.93 25.21
C PRO A 129 12.68 14.49 23.75
N MET A 130 11.98 13.43 23.35
CA MET A 130 12.04 12.90 21.99
C MET A 130 11.25 13.72 20.97
N ALA A 131 10.34 14.58 21.44
CA ALA A 131 9.55 15.45 20.58
C ALA A 131 10.38 16.64 20.10
N GLN A 132 10.58 16.71 18.78
CA GLN A 132 11.31 17.79 18.12
C GLN A 132 10.39 18.99 17.89
N HIS A 133 9.14 18.74 17.50
CA HIS A 133 8.20 19.80 17.20
C HIS A 133 7.57 20.37 18.49
N PRO A 134 7.57 21.69 18.71
CA PRO A 134 7.03 22.31 19.93
C PRO A 134 5.59 21.92 20.23
N SER A 135 4.71 21.87 19.22
CA SER A 135 3.33 21.42 19.41
C SER A 135 3.20 19.98 19.92
N SER A 136 4.08 19.06 19.51
CA SER A 136 4.04 17.67 19.98
C SER A 136 4.53 17.57 21.41
N ARG A 137 5.58 18.32 21.75
CA ARG A 137 6.11 18.43 23.12
C ARG A 137 5.05 18.96 24.07
N LEU A 138 4.43 20.09 23.75
CA LEU A 138 3.35 20.68 24.53
C LEU A 138 2.18 19.70 24.69
N ALA A 139 1.77 19.05 23.59
CA ALA A 139 0.69 18.08 23.62
C ALA A 139 1.01 16.90 24.56
N LEU A 140 2.26 16.42 24.59
CA LEU A 140 2.71 15.36 25.49
C LEU A 140 2.77 15.81 26.96
N GLU A 141 3.23 17.02 27.24
CA GLU A 141 3.27 17.60 28.59
C GLU A 141 1.86 17.70 29.18
N ILE A 142 0.95 18.36 28.45
CA ILE A 142 -0.46 18.49 28.85
C ILE A 142 -1.08 17.12 29.05
N PHE A 143 -0.80 16.17 28.14
CA PHE A 143 -1.32 14.83 28.23
C PHE A 143 -0.82 14.09 29.49
N THR A 144 0.47 14.20 29.79
CA THR A 144 1.10 13.54 30.95
C THR A 144 0.49 14.04 32.25
N VAL A 145 0.29 15.35 32.37
CA VAL A 145 -0.34 15.98 33.54
C VAL A 145 -1.84 15.66 33.63
N ALA A 146 -2.57 15.68 32.51
CA ALA A 146 -3.98 15.31 32.46
C ALA A 146 -4.22 13.85 32.88
N ARG A 147 -3.27 12.95 32.58
CA ARG A 147 -3.34 11.55 33.00
C ARG A 147 -3.16 11.39 34.52
N LYS A 148 -2.22 12.11 35.14
CA LYS A 148 -2.03 12.11 36.60
C LYS A 148 -3.29 12.56 37.34
N THR A 149 -4.02 13.52 36.79
CA THR A 149 -5.23 14.10 37.40
C THR A 149 -6.54 13.35 37.08
N GLN A 150 -6.45 12.10 36.60
CA GLN A 150 -7.58 11.19 36.33
C GLN A 150 -8.61 11.69 35.29
N ASN A 151 -8.24 12.60 34.38
CA ASN A 151 -9.10 12.93 33.26
C ASN A 151 -9.09 11.79 32.22
N ASN A 152 -10.25 11.25 31.85
CA ASN A 152 -10.37 10.14 30.89
C ASN A 152 -9.72 10.48 29.54
N PRO A 153 -8.52 9.96 29.24
CA PRO A 153 -7.68 10.53 28.19
C PRO A 153 -7.90 9.88 26.81
N ARG A 154 -8.92 9.02 26.66
CA ARG A 154 -9.11 8.20 25.45
C ARG A 154 -9.21 9.01 24.16
N GLY A 155 -9.92 10.15 24.19
CA GLY A 155 -10.03 11.05 23.03
C GLY A 155 -8.74 11.82 22.73
N MET A 156 -7.88 12.00 23.73
CA MET A 156 -6.65 12.76 23.61
C MET A 156 -5.55 11.96 22.91
N PHE A 157 -5.43 10.63 23.16
CA PHE A 157 -4.44 9.78 22.46
C PHE A 157 -4.57 9.84 20.93
N ARG A 158 -5.80 9.76 20.43
CA ARG A 158 -6.06 9.87 18.98
C ARG A 158 -5.56 11.20 18.43
N THR A 159 -5.79 12.28 19.17
CA THR A 159 -5.41 13.63 18.75
C THR A 159 -3.90 13.79 18.82
N LEU A 160 -3.27 13.31 19.89
CA LEU A 160 -1.83 13.31 20.09
C LEU A 160 -1.10 12.54 18.97
N ILE A 161 -1.49 11.29 18.69
CA ILE A 161 -0.95 10.52 17.55
C ILE A 161 -1.14 11.29 16.23
N THR A 162 -2.29 11.96 16.05
CA THR A 162 -2.54 12.76 14.85
C THR A 162 -1.61 13.97 14.76
N ILE A 163 -1.32 14.66 15.87
CA ILE A 163 -0.37 15.79 15.92
C ILE A 163 1.03 15.30 15.53
N CYS A 164 1.51 14.23 16.16
CA CYS A 164 2.82 13.65 15.85
C CYS A 164 2.93 13.25 14.37
N LEU A 165 1.91 12.60 13.80
CA LEU A 165 1.90 12.22 12.39
C LEU A 165 1.91 13.42 11.43
N ILE A 166 1.25 14.53 11.79
CA ILE A 166 1.26 15.74 10.95
C ILE A 166 2.64 16.43 11.02
N ASN A 167 3.29 16.37 12.18
CA ASN A 167 4.65 16.88 12.38
C ASN A 167 5.73 15.92 11.87
N ALA A 168 5.36 14.84 11.17
CA ALA A 168 6.27 13.80 10.67
C ALA A 168 7.11 13.10 11.77
N GLU A 169 6.62 13.04 13.00
CA GLU A 169 7.24 12.33 14.13
C GLU A 169 6.63 10.93 14.26
N ILE A 170 6.84 10.08 13.25
CA ILE A 170 6.19 8.77 13.15
C ILE A 170 6.66 7.78 14.23
N VAL A 171 7.94 7.85 14.61
CA VAL A 171 8.53 7.07 15.70
C VAL A 171 7.84 7.42 17.02
N LEU A 172 7.74 8.71 17.33
CA LEU A 172 7.05 9.22 18.51
C LEU A 172 5.59 8.74 18.57
N ALA A 173 4.88 8.83 17.45
CA ALA A 173 3.50 8.39 17.33
C ALA A 173 3.34 6.87 17.61
N SER A 174 4.28 6.05 17.11
CA SER A 174 4.29 4.60 17.35
C SER A 174 4.58 4.24 18.81
N LEU A 175 5.49 4.95 19.46
CA LEU A 175 5.84 4.77 20.87
C LEU A 175 4.68 5.11 21.81
N ILE A 176 3.99 6.22 21.54
CA ILE A 176 2.76 6.59 22.25
C ILE A 176 1.70 5.49 22.09
N PHE A 177 1.56 4.92 20.90
CA PHE A 177 0.62 3.82 20.67
C PHE A 177 1.00 2.55 21.44
N VAL A 178 2.28 2.14 21.43
CA VAL A 178 2.78 1.02 22.23
C VAL A 178 2.49 1.22 23.71
N PHE A 179 2.75 2.42 24.23
CA PHE A 179 2.47 2.77 25.61
C PHE A 179 0.97 2.70 25.95
N VAL A 180 0.09 3.16 25.06
CA VAL A 180 -1.37 3.04 25.21
C VAL A 180 -1.79 1.57 25.29
N MET A 181 -1.23 0.71 24.44
CA MET A 181 -1.54 -0.72 24.46
C MET A 181 -1.13 -1.35 25.79
N LYS A 182 0.12 -1.10 26.24
CA LYS A 182 0.61 -1.56 27.55
C LYS A 182 -0.31 -1.10 28.69
N GLU A 183 -0.67 0.19 28.73
CA GLU A 183 -1.57 0.72 29.76
C GLU A 183 -2.95 0.03 29.74
N PHE A 184 -3.51 -0.22 28.57
CA PHE A 184 -4.82 -0.84 28.45
C PHE A 184 -4.82 -2.27 28.98
N GLN A 185 -3.71 -3.00 28.86
CA GLN A 185 -3.55 -4.34 29.40
C GLN A 185 -3.45 -4.39 30.92
N HIS A 186 -2.99 -3.33 31.58
CA HIS A 186 -2.89 -3.28 33.05
C HIS A 186 -4.21 -2.88 33.74
N ARG A 187 -5.18 -2.31 33.01
CA ARG A 187 -6.48 -1.89 33.56
C ARG A 187 -7.50 -2.98 33.96
N PRO A 188 -7.52 -4.21 33.43
CA PRO A 188 -8.55 -5.20 33.74
C PRO A 188 -8.59 -5.63 35.22
N ALA A 189 -7.46 -5.53 35.94
CA ALA A 189 -7.34 -6.05 37.30
C ALA A 189 -8.08 -5.23 38.39
N LEU A 190 -8.57 -4.02 38.08
CA LEU A 190 -9.12 -3.11 39.09
C LEU A 190 -10.65 -3.04 39.13
N VAL A 191 -11.36 -3.63 38.16
CA VAL A 191 -12.83 -3.52 38.06
C VAL A 191 -13.55 -4.79 38.54
N GLU A 192 -12.86 -5.91 38.69
CA GLU A 192 -13.41 -7.14 39.27
C GLU A 192 -13.14 -7.23 40.78
N GLN A 193 -13.50 -6.19 41.54
CA GLN A 193 -13.76 -6.43 42.96
C GLN A 193 -15.06 -7.25 43.05
N PRO A 194 -15.06 -8.40 43.74
CA PRO A 194 -16.27 -9.18 43.94
C PRO A 194 -17.26 -8.34 44.73
N LEU A 195 -18.21 -7.71 44.04
CA LEU A 195 -19.39 -7.16 44.68
C LEU A 195 -20.19 -8.35 45.20
N ASP A 196 -20.24 -8.47 46.52
CA ASP A 196 -20.99 -9.49 47.24
C ASP A 196 -22.42 -9.63 46.68
N ASN A 197 -22.69 -10.79 46.08
CA ASN A 197 -23.96 -11.52 45.98
C ASN A 197 -25.27 -10.81 45.57
N THR A 198 -25.27 -9.59 45.03
CA THR A 198 -26.51 -8.99 44.49
C THR A 198 -26.58 -9.15 42.97
N SER A 199 -27.41 -10.12 42.57
CA SER A 199 -27.67 -10.69 41.24
C SER A 199 -28.27 -9.74 40.19
N VAL A 200 -27.76 -8.53 40.02
CA VAL A 200 -28.18 -7.65 38.92
C VAL A 200 -27.20 -7.79 37.76
N GLN A 201 -27.52 -8.67 36.81
CA GLN A 201 -26.82 -8.77 35.51
C GLN A 201 -27.01 -7.47 34.72
N VAL A 202 -26.25 -6.42 35.04
CA VAL A 202 -26.13 -5.25 34.17
C VAL A 202 -25.17 -5.62 33.04
N SER A 203 -25.74 -6.12 31.95
CA SER A 203 -25.06 -6.36 30.68
C SER A 203 -24.61 -5.03 30.07
N HIS A 204 -23.55 -4.44 30.61
CA HIS A 204 -22.93 -3.30 29.97
C HIS A 204 -22.38 -3.73 28.60
N PRO A 205 -22.87 -3.16 27.49
CA PRO A 205 -22.41 -3.56 26.17
C PRO A 205 -20.89 -3.31 26.07
N PRO A 206 -20.13 -4.27 25.51
CA PRO A 206 -18.68 -4.16 25.40
C PRO A 206 -18.32 -2.86 24.68
N ARG A 207 -17.64 -1.97 25.40
CA ARG A 207 -17.23 -0.65 24.90
C ARG A 207 -16.36 -0.82 23.65
N LYS A 208 -16.76 -0.14 22.56
CA LYS A 208 -16.32 -0.37 21.18
C LYS A 208 -14.77 -0.37 20.99
N PRO A 209 -14.14 -1.50 20.61
CA PRO A 209 -12.71 -1.59 20.26
C PRO A 209 -12.27 -0.76 19.04
N ASN A 210 -13.22 -0.13 18.34
CA ASN A 210 -13.00 0.61 17.09
C ASN A 210 -12.02 1.80 17.20
N ALA A 211 -11.85 2.40 18.37
CA ALA A 211 -10.97 3.57 18.52
C ALA A 211 -9.49 3.21 18.33
N MET A 212 -9.04 2.09 18.88
CA MET A 212 -7.64 1.63 18.80
C MET A 212 -7.33 1.15 17.40
N HIS A 213 -8.28 0.45 16.76
CA HIS A 213 -8.19 0.08 15.35
C HIS A 213 -7.95 1.29 14.44
N LEU A 214 -8.71 2.36 14.66
CA LEU A 214 -8.55 3.59 13.88
C LEU A 214 -7.19 4.27 14.12
N MET A 215 -6.64 4.20 15.33
CA MET A 215 -5.29 4.70 15.63
C MET A 215 -4.23 3.87 14.89
N LEU A 216 -4.31 2.54 14.95
CA LEU A 216 -3.40 1.65 14.24
C LEU A 216 -3.43 1.92 12.73
N ARG A 217 -4.62 1.98 12.12
CA ARG A 217 -4.77 2.29 10.69
C ARG A 217 -4.18 3.66 10.32
N ARG A 218 -4.27 4.66 11.20
CA ARG A 218 -3.66 5.98 10.99
C ARG A 218 -2.15 5.97 11.05
N LEU A 219 -1.55 5.14 11.90
CA LEU A 219 -0.10 4.96 12.02
C LEU A 219 0.47 4.16 10.85
N VAL A 220 -0.18 3.06 10.49
CA VAL A 220 0.28 2.13 9.46
C VAL A 220 0.19 2.74 8.05
N ARG A 221 -0.77 3.63 7.79
CA ARG A 221 -0.98 4.22 6.46
C ARG A 221 0.21 5.09 5.98
N PRO A 222 0.77 6.03 6.77
CA PRO A 222 1.99 6.75 6.40
C PRO A 222 3.20 5.83 6.18
N ILE A 223 3.43 4.84 7.05
CA ILE A 223 4.52 3.86 6.89
C ILE A 223 4.41 3.16 5.53
N ARG A 224 3.21 2.65 5.21
CA ARG A 224 2.91 2.01 3.93
C ARG A 224 3.22 2.91 2.74
N ARG A 225 2.79 4.17 2.80
CA ARG A 225 3.01 5.14 1.71
C ARG A 225 4.50 5.39 1.48
N ILE A 226 5.28 5.48 2.55
CA ILE A 226 6.74 5.67 2.48
C ILE A 226 7.40 4.46 1.82
N PHE A 227 6.97 3.23 2.16
CA PHE A 227 7.48 2.02 1.52
C PHE A 227 7.06 1.89 0.05
N GLU A 228 5.88 2.38 -0.32
CA GLU A 228 5.37 2.33 -1.70
C GLU A 228 5.97 3.41 -2.61
N SER A 229 6.53 4.49 -2.05
CA SER A 229 7.14 5.57 -2.83
C SER A 229 8.60 5.30 -3.18
N SER A 230 8.93 5.39 -4.47
CA SER A 230 10.31 5.37 -4.97
C SER A 230 11.04 6.67 -4.63
N GLY A 231 12.34 6.59 -4.31
CA GLY A 231 13.21 7.76 -4.12
C GLY A 231 13.03 8.50 -2.79
N GLN A 232 12.55 7.82 -1.74
CA GLN A 232 12.49 8.41 -0.40
C GLN A 232 13.87 8.62 0.21
N ASP A 233 13.97 9.65 1.05
CA ASP A 233 15.13 9.93 1.87
C ASP A 233 15.39 8.77 2.87
N ALA A 234 16.67 8.42 3.06
CA ALA A 234 17.08 7.30 3.88
C ALA A 234 16.64 7.48 5.35
N GLU A 235 16.63 8.72 5.85
CA GLU A 235 16.17 9.06 7.21
C GLU A 235 14.68 8.78 7.39
N THR A 236 13.87 9.16 6.39
CA THR A 236 12.42 8.93 6.35
C THR A 236 12.09 7.44 6.37
N LEU A 237 12.87 6.65 5.62
CA LEU A 237 12.74 5.21 5.61
C LEU A 237 13.13 4.60 6.96
N SER A 238 14.28 5.00 7.53
CA SER A 238 14.76 4.53 8.84
C SER A 238 13.75 4.79 9.96
N ALA A 239 13.20 6.01 10.03
CA ALA A 239 12.15 6.35 11.00
C ALA A 239 10.88 5.50 10.83
N SER A 240 10.51 5.19 9.58
CA SER A 240 9.35 4.32 9.29
C SER A 240 9.59 2.87 9.69
N LEU A 241 10.82 2.36 9.50
CA LEU A 241 11.23 1.03 9.95
C LEU A 241 11.23 0.95 11.48
N GLN A 242 11.79 1.95 12.17
CA GLN A 242 11.77 2.01 13.63
C GLN A 242 10.33 2.05 14.18
N ALA A 243 9.46 2.87 13.57
CA ALA A 243 8.06 2.93 13.96
C ALA A 243 7.32 1.59 13.73
N LEU A 244 7.64 0.90 12.63
CA LEU A 244 7.09 -0.41 12.35
C LEU A 244 7.60 -1.47 13.33
N ALA A 245 8.88 -1.46 13.69
CA ALA A 245 9.48 -2.35 14.68
C ALA A 245 8.85 -2.17 16.07
N ASN A 246 8.61 -0.92 16.49
CA ASN A 246 7.89 -0.62 17.73
C ASN A 246 6.50 -1.28 17.74
N ILE A 247 5.75 -1.22 16.64
CA ILE A 247 4.43 -1.84 16.55
C ILE A 247 4.55 -3.37 16.43
N ALA A 248 5.53 -3.89 15.71
CA ALA A 248 5.80 -5.32 15.58
C ALA A 248 6.08 -5.98 16.94
N SER A 249 6.77 -5.26 17.84
CA SER A 249 7.02 -5.73 19.20
C SER A 249 5.74 -6.03 19.99
N LEU A 250 4.62 -5.38 19.67
CA LEU A 250 3.33 -5.69 20.28
C LEU A 250 2.76 -7.02 19.80
N ILE A 251 3.00 -7.39 18.54
CA ILE A 251 2.61 -8.70 18.01
C ILE A 251 3.50 -9.77 18.61
N ASP A 252 4.81 -9.53 18.61
CA ASP A 252 5.81 -10.47 19.12
C ASP A 252 5.52 -10.88 20.56
N ASN A 253 5.23 -9.88 21.41
CA ASN A 253 4.90 -10.07 22.82
C ASN A 253 3.41 -10.40 23.07
N ARG A 254 2.60 -10.61 22.03
CA ARG A 254 1.14 -10.87 22.14
C ARG A 254 0.38 -9.79 22.90
N ARG A 255 0.84 -8.54 22.83
CA ARG A 255 0.28 -7.39 23.54
C ARG A 255 -0.76 -6.59 22.75
N LEU A 256 -1.01 -6.96 21.50
CA LEU A 256 -1.93 -6.22 20.63
C LEU A 256 -3.40 -6.63 20.88
N ILE A 257 -4.19 -5.72 21.43
CA ILE A 257 -5.61 -5.93 21.79
C ILE A 257 -6.60 -5.61 20.66
N ILE A 258 -6.16 -5.70 19.40
CA ILE A 258 -6.96 -5.38 18.20
C ILE A 258 -7.15 -6.68 17.41
N GLY A 259 -8.39 -7.01 17.02
CA GLY A 259 -8.68 -8.22 16.24
C GLY A 259 -8.32 -8.10 14.75
N ASP A 260 -8.76 -7.03 14.07
CA ASP A 260 -8.40 -6.78 12.67
C ASP A 260 -6.98 -6.20 12.56
N ILE A 261 -6.00 -7.09 12.44
CA ILE A 261 -4.59 -6.76 12.27
C ILE A 261 -4.12 -6.87 10.81
N SER A 262 -5.01 -7.24 9.87
CA SER A 262 -4.65 -7.44 8.46
C SER A 262 -3.91 -6.24 7.84
N PRO A 263 -4.31 -4.97 8.06
CA PRO A 263 -3.56 -3.83 7.53
C PRO A 263 -2.13 -3.72 8.05
N LEU A 264 -1.90 -4.05 9.33
CA LEU A 264 -0.57 -4.03 9.95
C LEU A 264 0.29 -5.17 9.40
N LEU A 265 -0.25 -6.40 9.34
CA LEU A 265 0.43 -7.55 8.76
C LEU A 265 0.87 -7.29 7.32
N ARG A 266 0.03 -6.61 6.52
CA ARG A 266 0.40 -6.18 5.16
C ARG A 266 1.62 -5.28 5.16
N VAL A 267 1.70 -4.30 6.05
CA VAL A 267 2.86 -3.41 6.10
C VAL A 267 4.10 -4.13 6.61
N LEU A 268 3.96 -5.05 7.56
CA LEU A 268 5.08 -5.87 8.05
C LEU A 268 5.72 -6.67 6.91
N TYR A 269 4.95 -7.41 6.12
CA TYR A 269 5.56 -8.21 5.05
C TYR A 269 5.96 -7.40 3.80
N HIS A 270 5.46 -6.17 3.65
CA HIS A 270 5.95 -5.21 2.64
C HIS A 270 7.13 -4.38 3.14
N CYS A 271 7.72 -4.72 4.30
CA CYS A 271 8.94 -4.09 4.76
C CYS A 271 10.02 -4.20 3.67
N PRO A 272 10.63 -3.08 3.24
CA PRO A 272 11.69 -3.13 2.24
C PRO A 272 12.92 -3.83 2.80
N ARG A 273 13.58 -4.59 1.93
CA ARG A 273 14.85 -5.26 2.26
C ARG A 273 15.97 -4.24 2.17
N VAL A 274 16.23 -3.59 3.30
CA VAL A 274 17.34 -2.64 3.46
C VAL A 274 18.20 -3.06 4.64
N ASP A 275 19.49 -2.78 4.54
CA ASP A 275 20.44 -2.99 5.63
C ASP A 275 20.36 -1.80 6.59
N ALA A 276 19.30 -1.78 7.38
CA ALA A 276 19.04 -0.75 8.38
C ALA A 276 18.71 -1.41 9.71
N ASP A 277 19.36 -0.93 10.77
CA ASP A 277 19.11 -1.39 12.12
C ASP A 277 18.00 -0.58 12.79
N VAL A 278 17.26 -1.26 13.66
CA VAL A 278 16.23 -0.68 14.51
C VAL A 278 16.43 -1.15 15.94
N TRP A 279 16.04 -0.31 16.87
CA TRP A 279 16.01 -0.61 18.29
C TRP A 279 14.75 -1.39 18.63
N ILE A 280 14.90 -2.49 19.36
CA ILE A 280 13.81 -3.27 19.93
C ILE A 280 13.98 -3.39 21.44
N VAL A 281 12.88 -3.74 22.12
CA VAL A 281 12.90 -4.17 23.52
C VAL A 281 12.78 -5.69 23.50
N ASP A 282 13.76 -6.39 24.06
CA ASP A 282 13.72 -7.85 24.14
C ASP A 282 12.81 -8.33 25.29
N ALA A 283 12.79 -9.65 25.52
CA ALA A 283 11.98 -10.26 26.57
C ALA A 283 12.43 -9.86 28.00
N ASN A 284 13.68 -9.43 28.18
CA ASN A 284 14.24 -8.97 29.44
C ASN A 284 14.03 -7.46 29.67
N GLU A 285 13.31 -6.81 28.76
CA GLU A 285 13.13 -5.35 28.72
C GLU A 285 14.40 -4.55 28.39
N ASP A 286 15.42 -5.21 27.84
CA ASP A 286 16.67 -4.57 27.43
C ASP A 286 16.56 -4.03 26.01
N ALA A 287 17.17 -2.87 25.79
CA ALA A 287 17.22 -2.23 24.48
C ALA A 287 18.34 -2.84 23.63
N LYS A 288 17.99 -3.38 22.47
CA LYS A 288 18.95 -3.99 21.53
C LYS A 288 18.73 -3.48 20.11
N GLN A 289 19.82 -3.26 19.37
CA GLN A 289 19.77 -3.02 17.93
C GLN A 289 19.76 -4.34 17.16
N VAL A 290 18.88 -4.43 16.17
CA VAL A 290 18.74 -5.58 15.27
C VAL A 290 18.45 -5.10 13.86
N ASN A 291 18.84 -5.88 12.85
CA ASN A 291 18.45 -5.61 11.47
C ASN A 291 16.91 -5.62 11.35
N ALA A 292 16.35 -4.52 10.85
CA ALA A 292 14.92 -4.27 10.84
C ALA A 292 14.14 -5.31 10.03
N TYR A 293 14.65 -5.63 8.84
CA TYR A 293 14.01 -6.54 7.92
C TYR A 293 13.95 -7.96 8.50
N THR A 294 15.07 -8.46 9.02
CA THR A 294 15.15 -9.77 9.69
C THR A 294 14.20 -9.83 10.89
N TYR A 295 14.26 -8.86 11.79
CA TYR A 295 13.40 -8.82 12.97
C TYR A 295 11.90 -8.86 12.61
N ILE A 296 11.46 -8.01 11.68
CA ILE A 296 10.05 -7.92 11.28
C ILE A 296 9.55 -9.26 10.69
N HIS A 297 10.38 -9.92 9.88
CA HIS A 297 10.02 -11.21 9.31
C HIS A 297 10.01 -12.34 10.34
N ASP A 298 10.93 -12.33 11.30
CA ASP A 298 10.94 -13.29 12.40
C ASP A 298 9.70 -13.16 13.29
N VAL A 299 9.22 -11.93 13.52
CA VAL A 299 7.96 -11.68 14.25
C VAL A 299 6.77 -12.34 13.54
N LEU A 300 6.71 -12.22 12.20
CA LEU A 300 5.64 -12.87 11.41
C LEU A 300 5.73 -14.40 11.45
N GLU A 301 6.95 -14.96 11.44
CA GLU A 301 7.15 -16.41 11.59
C GLU A 301 6.70 -16.90 12.95
N ARG A 302 7.13 -16.25 14.04
CA ARG A 302 6.69 -16.58 15.41
C ARG A 302 5.17 -16.44 15.58
N LEU A 303 4.56 -15.47 14.90
CA LEU A 303 3.11 -15.32 14.85
C LEU A 303 2.44 -16.54 14.21
N ILE A 304 2.96 -17.02 13.07
CA ILE A 304 2.42 -18.18 12.36
C ILE A 304 2.62 -19.48 13.14
N THR A 305 3.77 -19.66 13.79
CA THR A 305 4.06 -20.88 14.55
C THR A 305 3.24 -20.99 15.83
N SER A 306 2.67 -19.89 16.32
CA SER A 306 1.80 -19.84 17.49
C SER A 306 0.68 -18.83 17.26
N LEU A 307 -0.35 -19.22 16.50
CA LEU A 307 -1.51 -18.37 16.23
C LEU A 307 -2.43 -18.31 17.48
N PRO A 308 -2.95 -17.13 17.86
CA PRO A 308 -3.93 -17.01 18.96
C PRO A 308 -5.25 -17.73 18.62
N THR A 309 -5.56 -18.82 19.34
CA THR A 309 -6.71 -19.71 19.05
C THR A 309 -7.99 -19.37 19.79
N SER A 310 -7.91 -18.93 21.05
CA SER A 310 -9.10 -18.87 21.90
C SER A 310 -9.47 -17.47 22.38
N THR A 311 -10.78 -17.22 22.35
CA THR A 311 -11.43 -16.05 22.97
C THR A 311 -11.52 -16.16 24.49
N THR A 312 -11.07 -17.26 25.12
CA THR A 312 -11.33 -17.49 26.55
C THR A 312 -10.69 -16.41 27.42
N PHE A 313 -11.53 -15.46 27.85
CA PHE A 313 -11.26 -14.45 28.87
C PHE A 313 -10.74 -15.04 30.19
N GLN A 314 -10.81 -16.37 30.39
CA GLN A 314 -10.22 -17.08 31.52
C GLN A 314 -8.70 -16.83 31.68
N SER A 315 -7.99 -16.41 30.62
CA SER A 315 -6.59 -16.00 30.72
C SER A 315 -6.35 -14.72 31.54
N LEU A 316 -7.38 -13.91 31.79
CA LEU A 316 -7.27 -12.68 32.61
C LEU A 316 -6.76 -12.95 34.03
N ARG A 317 -7.01 -14.15 34.58
CA ARG A 317 -6.53 -14.52 35.93
C ARG A 317 -5.02 -14.76 36.00
N ASN A 318 -4.36 -15.08 34.88
CA ASN A 318 -2.98 -15.54 34.87
C ASN A 318 -1.97 -14.48 34.40
N SER A 319 -2.37 -13.19 34.33
CA SER A 319 -1.50 -12.07 33.90
C SER A 319 -0.82 -12.26 32.53
N ARG A 320 -1.31 -13.19 31.70
CA ARG A 320 -0.70 -13.47 30.39
C ARG A 320 -1.13 -12.42 29.37
N PRO A 321 -0.24 -12.05 28.42
CA PRO A 321 -0.57 -11.10 27.37
C PRO A 321 -1.72 -11.65 26.50
N ILE A 322 -2.79 -10.85 26.38
CA ILE A 322 -4.02 -11.24 25.69
C ILE A 322 -4.05 -10.58 24.31
N MET A 323 -3.64 -11.33 23.29
CA MET A 323 -3.92 -11.01 21.90
C MET A 323 -5.23 -11.69 21.50
N PRO A 324 -6.23 -10.98 20.93
CA PRO A 324 -7.45 -11.60 20.44
C PRO A 324 -7.16 -12.65 19.36
N PRO A 325 -8.06 -13.63 19.16
CA PRO A 325 -7.98 -14.55 18.02
C PRO A 325 -7.91 -13.79 16.70
N ILE A 326 -7.13 -14.33 15.78
CA ILE A 326 -6.86 -13.72 14.48
C ILE A 326 -8.08 -13.91 13.59
N ASP A 327 -8.53 -12.84 12.94
CA ASP A 327 -9.67 -12.89 12.03
C ASP A 327 -9.32 -13.52 10.66
N LEU A 328 -10.35 -13.91 9.90
CA LEU A 328 -10.21 -14.48 8.55
C LEU A 328 -9.35 -13.59 7.63
N HIS A 329 -9.45 -12.27 7.75
CA HIS A 329 -8.68 -11.34 6.92
C HIS A 329 -7.19 -11.37 7.24
N ALA A 330 -6.83 -11.46 8.51
CA ALA A 330 -5.46 -11.60 8.96
C ALA A 330 -4.90 -12.98 8.63
N CYS A 331 -5.68 -14.07 8.76
CA CYS A 331 -5.30 -15.40 8.25
C CYS A 331 -5.02 -15.38 6.75
N ASN A 332 -5.92 -14.81 5.92
CA ASN A 332 -5.70 -14.63 4.49
C ASN A 332 -4.44 -13.80 4.18
N THR A 333 -4.13 -12.83 5.03
CA THR A 333 -2.92 -12.01 4.89
C THR A 333 -1.65 -12.80 5.20
N LEU A 334 -1.68 -13.65 6.23
CA LEU A 334 -0.59 -14.56 6.58
C LEU A 334 -0.44 -15.66 5.53
N LEU A 335 -1.52 -16.24 5.00
CA LEU A 335 -1.47 -17.21 3.89
C LEU A 335 -0.76 -16.63 2.67
N HIS A 336 -1.14 -15.40 2.29
CA HIS A 336 -0.47 -14.70 1.19
C HIS A 336 1.02 -14.47 1.49
N TYR A 337 1.36 -14.09 2.72
CA TYR A 337 2.76 -13.95 3.14
C TYR A 337 3.53 -15.28 3.06
N SER A 338 3.02 -16.34 3.68
CA SER A 338 3.61 -17.68 3.71
C SER A 338 3.87 -18.22 2.30
N LEU A 339 2.88 -18.13 1.43
CA LEU A 339 2.95 -18.74 0.10
C LEU A 339 3.67 -17.87 -0.93
N ARG A 340 3.61 -16.53 -0.82
CA ARG A 340 4.19 -15.63 -1.83
C ARG A 340 5.52 -15.04 -1.43
N HIS A 341 5.66 -14.64 -0.17
CA HIS A 341 6.89 -14.01 0.32
C HIS A 341 7.86 -15.05 0.86
N ARG A 342 7.37 -16.11 1.52
CA ARG A 342 8.21 -17.17 2.09
C ARG A 342 8.32 -18.42 1.23
N LEU A 343 7.41 -18.59 0.26
CA LEU A 343 7.29 -19.82 -0.54
C LEU A 343 7.26 -21.08 0.35
N SER A 344 6.59 -21.01 1.50
CA SER A 344 6.51 -22.09 2.49
C SER A 344 5.10 -22.69 2.54
N PRO A 345 4.85 -23.82 1.88
CA PRO A 345 3.60 -24.56 2.01
C PRO A 345 3.33 -25.01 3.45
N ALA A 346 4.37 -25.36 4.21
CA ALA A 346 4.24 -25.77 5.61
C ALA A 346 3.60 -24.67 6.49
N PHE A 347 4.02 -23.40 6.32
CA PHE A 347 3.37 -22.29 7.01
C PHE A 347 1.93 -22.08 6.55
N ALA A 348 1.62 -22.33 5.28
CA ALA A 348 0.26 -22.23 4.79
C ALA A 348 -0.65 -23.31 5.39
N ASP A 349 -0.16 -24.54 5.47
CA ASP A 349 -0.83 -25.67 6.13
C ASP A 349 -1.12 -25.37 7.61
N MET A 350 -0.15 -24.84 8.36
CA MET A 350 -0.38 -24.42 9.76
C MET A 350 -1.50 -23.38 9.87
N ILE A 351 -1.56 -22.40 8.96
CA ILE A 351 -2.61 -21.38 8.99
C ILE A 351 -3.97 -21.96 8.61
N LEU A 352 -4.05 -22.86 7.62
CA LEU A 352 -5.30 -23.50 7.21
C LEU A 352 -5.84 -24.42 8.32
N ARG A 353 -4.96 -25.22 8.95
CA ARG A 353 -5.30 -26.03 10.13
C ARG A 353 -5.84 -25.15 11.25
N HIS A 354 -5.16 -24.04 11.53
CA HIS A 354 -5.62 -23.09 12.53
C HIS A 354 -7.02 -22.53 12.20
N MET A 355 -7.24 -22.13 10.94
CA MET A 355 -8.53 -21.60 10.50
C MET A 355 -9.68 -22.61 10.69
N VAL A 356 -9.48 -23.85 10.27
CA VAL A 356 -10.56 -24.85 10.16
C VAL A 356 -10.72 -25.69 11.43
N GLU A 357 -9.62 -26.04 12.10
CA GLU A 357 -9.61 -27.01 13.19
C GLU A 357 -9.42 -26.38 14.58
N GLU A 358 -8.51 -25.41 14.71
CA GLU A 358 -8.11 -24.89 16.03
C GLU A 358 -8.87 -23.63 16.47
N HIS A 359 -9.31 -22.80 15.52
CA HIS A 359 -10.01 -21.56 15.81
C HIS A 359 -11.43 -21.85 16.30
N SER A 360 -11.88 -21.17 17.36
CA SER A 360 -13.22 -21.35 17.92
C SER A 360 -14.01 -20.03 17.89
N PRO A 361 -15.09 -19.91 17.09
CA PRO A 361 -15.61 -20.92 16.15
C PRO A 361 -14.72 -21.07 14.90
N PRO A 362 -14.73 -22.23 14.20
CA PRO A 362 -13.96 -22.41 12.97
C PRO A 362 -14.19 -21.30 11.95
N LEU A 363 -13.10 -20.79 11.37
CA LEU A 363 -13.12 -19.81 10.30
C LEU A 363 -13.29 -20.53 8.96
N GLN A 364 -14.41 -20.28 8.29
CA GLN A 364 -14.65 -20.85 6.96
C GLN A 364 -13.77 -20.14 5.92
N PRO A 365 -12.96 -20.87 5.13
CA PRO A 365 -12.24 -20.32 3.99
C PRO A 365 -13.20 -19.65 2.99
N ASP A 366 -12.85 -18.46 2.51
CA ASP A 366 -13.68 -17.71 1.55
C ASP A 366 -13.07 -17.72 0.13
N SER A 367 -13.77 -17.12 -0.83
CA SER A 367 -13.25 -16.92 -2.19
C SER A 367 -11.89 -16.22 -2.21
N THR A 368 -11.59 -15.37 -1.23
CA THR A 368 -10.26 -14.74 -1.10
C THR A 368 -9.19 -15.77 -0.76
N THR A 369 -9.47 -16.67 0.20
CA THR A 369 -8.60 -17.79 0.58
C THR A 369 -8.26 -18.64 -0.64
N PHE A 370 -9.27 -19.14 -1.36
CA PHE A 370 -9.04 -20.00 -2.53
C PHE A 370 -8.29 -19.29 -3.66
N ASN A 371 -8.57 -18.01 -3.90
CA ASN A 371 -7.80 -17.24 -4.87
C ASN A 371 -6.33 -17.06 -4.46
N ILE A 372 -6.03 -16.94 -3.16
CA ILE A 372 -4.65 -16.91 -2.66
C ILE A 372 -3.98 -18.26 -2.92
N LEU A 373 -4.64 -19.36 -2.57
CA LEU A 373 -4.12 -20.72 -2.78
C LEU A 373 -3.89 -21.01 -4.25
N LEU A 374 -4.85 -20.70 -5.13
CA LEU A 374 -4.74 -20.91 -6.58
C LEU A 374 -3.59 -20.10 -7.19
N ARG A 375 -3.46 -18.80 -6.84
CA ARG A 375 -2.32 -17.97 -7.30
C ARG A 375 -1.00 -18.52 -6.80
N SER A 376 -0.99 -19.01 -5.57
CA SER A 376 0.21 -19.52 -4.92
C SER A 376 0.64 -20.87 -5.45
N GLY A 377 -0.27 -21.82 -5.66
CA GLY A 377 0.02 -23.08 -6.34
C GLY A 377 0.54 -22.84 -7.75
N THR A 378 -0.05 -21.88 -8.48
CA THR A 378 0.48 -21.42 -9.77
C THR A 378 1.91 -20.89 -9.65
N LEU A 379 2.16 -20.07 -8.63
CA LEU A 379 3.46 -19.47 -8.38
C LEU A 379 4.49 -20.56 -8.07
N LEU A 380 4.18 -21.48 -7.15
CA LEU A 380 5.02 -22.57 -6.65
C LEU A 380 5.18 -23.73 -7.66
N GLN A 381 4.40 -23.72 -8.75
CA GLN A 381 4.27 -24.84 -9.68
C GLN A 381 3.74 -26.12 -9.01
N ASP A 382 2.96 -25.94 -7.96
CA ASP A 382 2.28 -27.00 -7.24
C ASP A 382 0.87 -27.17 -7.85
N SER A 383 0.72 -28.19 -8.70
CA SER A 383 -0.55 -28.48 -9.35
C SER A 383 -1.58 -29.06 -8.39
N THR A 384 -1.18 -29.76 -7.33
CA THR A 384 -2.12 -30.36 -6.38
C THR A 384 -2.79 -29.26 -5.56
N LEU A 385 -2.00 -28.33 -5.01
CA LEU A 385 -2.52 -27.16 -4.29
C LEU A 385 -3.48 -26.31 -5.16
N ALA A 386 -3.14 -26.12 -6.44
CA ALA A 386 -4.00 -25.37 -7.36
C ALA A 386 -5.31 -26.12 -7.68
N GLN A 387 -5.25 -27.44 -7.87
CA GLN A 387 -6.42 -28.28 -8.14
C GLN A 387 -7.35 -28.36 -6.93
N GLU A 388 -6.80 -28.57 -5.73
CA GLU A 388 -7.56 -28.57 -4.47
C GLU A 388 -8.25 -27.22 -4.24
N ALA A 389 -7.55 -26.11 -4.50
CA ALA A 389 -8.13 -24.77 -4.38
C ALA A 389 -9.29 -24.54 -5.37
N ILE A 390 -9.19 -25.07 -6.61
CA ILE A 390 -10.28 -24.99 -7.59
C ILE A 390 -11.46 -25.84 -7.13
N ALA A 391 -11.23 -27.09 -6.75
CA ALA A 391 -12.26 -28.02 -6.31
C ALA A 391 -13.02 -27.48 -5.08
N ALA A 392 -12.30 -27.01 -4.06
CA ALA A 392 -12.91 -26.45 -2.86
C ALA A 392 -13.69 -25.15 -3.14
N HIS A 393 -13.20 -24.31 -4.06
CA HIS A 393 -13.94 -23.10 -4.46
C HIS A 393 -15.22 -23.43 -5.24
N GLN A 394 -15.23 -24.52 -6.00
CA GLN A 394 -16.43 -25.02 -6.69
C GLN A 394 -17.45 -25.59 -5.70
N SER A 395 -17.00 -26.37 -4.71
CA SER A 395 -17.90 -26.91 -3.69
C SER A 395 -18.63 -25.81 -2.91
N LEU A 396 -17.99 -24.66 -2.69
CA LEU A 396 -18.68 -23.48 -2.13
C LEU A 396 -19.78 -22.93 -3.04
N SER A 397 -19.58 -22.97 -4.37
CA SER A 397 -20.57 -22.49 -5.34
C SER A 397 -21.70 -23.50 -5.56
N GLU A 398 -21.44 -24.80 -5.42
CA GLU A 398 -22.43 -25.87 -5.58
C GLU A 398 -23.38 -25.99 -4.39
N GLN A 399 -22.96 -25.58 -3.19
CA GLN A 399 -23.88 -25.44 -2.05
C GLN A 399 -25.04 -24.49 -2.34
N ASP A 400 -24.87 -23.57 -3.30
CA ASP A 400 -25.92 -22.67 -3.76
C ASP A 400 -26.68 -23.21 -4.99
N SER A 401 -26.26 -24.33 -5.62
CA SER A 401 -26.76 -24.81 -6.91
C SER A 401 -26.77 -26.35 -7.01
N ASN A 402 -27.95 -26.98 -6.89
CA ASN A 402 -28.18 -28.45 -6.84
C ASN A 402 -27.91 -29.25 -8.15
N ALA A 403 -26.88 -28.96 -8.95
CA ALA A 403 -26.61 -29.67 -10.21
C ALA A 403 -25.32 -30.51 -10.15
N SER A 404 -25.38 -31.80 -10.56
CA SER A 404 -24.19 -32.67 -10.66
C SER A 404 -23.54 -32.58 -12.05
N VAL A 405 -22.20 -32.49 -12.11
CA VAL A 405 -21.42 -32.35 -13.35
C VAL A 405 -20.28 -33.39 -13.38
N SER A 406 -19.91 -33.86 -14.58
CA SER A 406 -18.90 -34.90 -14.82
C SER A 406 -17.43 -34.42 -14.66
N ALA A 407 -16.50 -35.32 -14.31
CA ALA A 407 -15.11 -35.02 -13.89
C ALA A 407 -14.16 -34.45 -14.97
N ASP A 408 -14.43 -34.64 -16.27
CA ASP A 408 -13.62 -34.02 -17.34
C ASP A 408 -14.18 -32.66 -17.79
N GLU A 409 -15.46 -32.36 -17.50
CA GLU A 409 -16.07 -31.04 -17.63
C GLU A 409 -15.78 -30.13 -16.41
N PHE A 410 -15.14 -30.70 -15.37
CA PHE A 410 -14.97 -30.08 -14.06
C PHE A 410 -14.17 -28.77 -14.11
N HIS A 411 -13.12 -28.69 -14.93
CA HIS A 411 -12.29 -27.48 -15.01
C HIS A 411 -12.96 -26.34 -15.77
N ASP A 412 -13.70 -26.65 -16.83
CA ASP A 412 -14.41 -25.64 -17.62
C ASP A 412 -15.63 -25.10 -16.84
N SER A 413 -16.25 -25.93 -15.99
CA SER A 413 -17.43 -25.56 -15.20
C SER A 413 -17.21 -24.35 -14.28
N ALA A 414 -16.10 -24.27 -13.53
CA ALA A 414 -15.83 -23.11 -12.64
C ALA A 414 -15.79 -21.78 -13.40
N ILE A 415 -15.06 -21.75 -14.53
CA ILE A 415 -14.93 -20.52 -15.31
C ILE A 415 -16.25 -20.17 -15.99
N ILE A 416 -16.96 -21.17 -16.52
CA ILE A 416 -18.28 -20.97 -17.14
C ILE A 416 -19.25 -20.41 -16.10
N SER A 417 -19.32 -21.00 -14.92
CA SER A 417 -20.13 -20.51 -13.79
C SER A 417 -19.78 -19.06 -13.46
N LEU A 418 -18.50 -18.73 -13.24
CA LEU A 418 -18.06 -17.35 -12.99
C LEU A 418 -18.42 -16.39 -14.13
N CYS A 419 -18.31 -16.81 -15.40
CA CYS A 419 -18.71 -15.99 -16.55
C CYS A 419 -20.23 -15.79 -16.59
N GLN A 420 -21.02 -16.81 -16.25
CA GLN A 420 -22.47 -16.76 -16.19
C GLN A 420 -22.95 -15.87 -15.04
N SER A 421 -22.37 -16.02 -13.83
CA SER A 421 -22.63 -15.13 -12.69
C SER A 421 -22.31 -13.68 -13.05
N LEU A 422 -21.18 -13.43 -13.71
CA LEU A 422 -20.81 -12.06 -14.13
C LEU A 422 -21.79 -11.47 -15.16
N ARG A 423 -22.43 -12.31 -15.98
CA ARG A 423 -23.46 -11.90 -16.94
C ARG A 423 -24.81 -11.65 -16.29
N SER A 424 -25.18 -12.43 -15.27
CA SER A 424 -26.49 -12.35 -14.61
C SER A 424 -26.57 -11.23 -13.58
N VAL A 425 -25.43 -10.74 -13.06
CA VAL A 425 -25.43 -9.64 -12.10
C VAL A 425 -26.10 -8.40 -12.70
N ASP A 426 -27.13 -7.88 -12.05
CA ASP A 426 -27.70 -6.58 -12.41
C ASP A 426 -26.68 -5.48 -12.13
N LEU A 427 -26.17 -4.94 -13.23
CA LEU A 427 -25.11 -3.96 -13.27
C LEU A 427 -25.60 -2.53 -12.94
N THR A 428 -26.86 -2.35 -12.53
CA THR A 428 -27.45 -1.05 -12.15
C THR A 428 -27.46 -0.82 -10.63
N LEU A 429 -27.37 -1.88 -9.81
CA LEU A 429 -27.46 -1.79 -8.35
C LEU A 429 -26.09 -1.52 -7.68
N PRO A 430 -25.96 -0.60 -6.70
CA PRO A 430 -24.67 -0.31 -6.03
C PRO A 430 -24.08 -1.50 -5.26
N THR A 431 -24.91 -2.32 -4.62
CA THR A 431 -24.50 -3.49 -3.82
C THR A 431 -23.78 -4.53 -4.68
N SER A 432 -24.16 -4.65 -5.96
CA SER A 432 -23.56 -5.61 -6.88
C SER A 432 -22.08 -5.32 -7.20
N ARG A 433 -21.57 -4.12 -6.90
CA ARG A 433 -20.21 -3.75 -7.29
C ARG A 433 -19.12 -4.49 -6.53
N ALA A 434 -19.29 -4.68 -5.22
CA ALA A 434 -18.32 -5.42 -4.41
C ALA A 434 -18.25 -6.88 -4.90
N ASP A 435 -19.39 -7.44 -5.24
CA ASP A 435 -19.53 -8.81 -5.72
C ASP A 435 -18.95 -8.97 -7.13
N ILE A 436 -19.23 -8.03 -8.04
CA ILE A 436 -18.59 -7.97 -9.38
C ILE A 436 -17.07 -7.93 -9.24
N THR A 437 -16.54 -7.12 -8.33
CA THR A 437 -15.09 -7.01 -8.12
C THR A 437 -14.50 -8.34 -7.64
N LYS A 438 -15.18 -9.04 -6.72
CA LYS A 438 -14.79 -10.37 -6.25
C LYS A 438 -14.85 -11.40 -7.38
N LEU A 439 -15.94 -11.44 -8.15
CA LEU A 439 -16.10 -12.35 -9.29
C LEU A 439 -15.03 -12.15 -10.36
N ILE A 440 -14.74 -10.89 -10.73
CA ILE A 440 -13.69 -10.57 -11.70
C ILE A 440 -12.32 -10.95 -11.15
N TYR A 441 -12.06 -10.72 -9.87
CA TYR A 441 -10.81 -11.14 -9.24
C TYR A 441 -10.66 -12.67 -9.25
N SER A 442 -11.72 -13.42 -8.96
CA SER A 442 -11.73 -14.88 -9.07
C SER A 442 -11.50 -15.34 -10.50
N LEU A 443 -12.26 -14.83 -11.46
CA LEU A 443 -12.14 -15.18 -12.87
C LEU A 443 -10.73 -14.89 -13.41
N THR A 444 -10.20 -13.69 -13.15
CA THR A 444 -8.85 -13.32 -13.59
C THR A 444 -7.78 -14.20 -12.96
N THR A 445 -7.99 -14.66 -11.72
CA THR A 445 -7.10 -15.63 -11.06
C THR A 445 -7.07 -16.97 -11.77
N HIS A 446 -8.23 -17.53 -12.11
CA HIS A 446 -8.35 -18.80 -12.84
C HIS A 446 -7.73 -18.70 -14.24
N LEU A 447 -8.04 -17.63 -14.97
CA LEU A 447 -7.45 -17.39 -16.29
C LEU A 447 -5.93 -17.24 -16.20
N MET A 448 -5.40 -16.51 -15.21
CA MET A 448 -3.96 -16.39 -15.00
C MET A 448 -3.30 -17.73 -14.65
N HIS A 449 -3.98 -18.61 -13.91
CA HIS A 449 -3.49 -19.95 -13.63
C HIS A 449 -3.29 -20.73 -14.94
N TYR A 450 -4.30 -20.80 -15.82
CA TYR A 450 -4.17 -21.48 -17.12
C TYR A 450 -3.09 -20.88 -18.03
N ILE A 451 -2.98 -19.55 -18.05
CA ILE A 451 -1.93 -18.86 -18.81
C ILE A 451 -0.53 -19.22 -18.29
N SER A 452 -0.39 -19.44 -16.98
CA SER A 452 0.89 -19.71 -16.33
C SER A 452 1.27 -21.18 -16.40
N THR A 453 0.30 -22.10 -16.40
CA THR A 453 0.50 -23.54 -16.60
C THR A 453 0.65 -23.93 -18.08
N GLY A 454 0.71 -22.95 -18.99
CA GLY A 454 0.99 -23.17 -20.40
C GLY A 454 -0.22 -23.63 -21.22
N ARG A 455 -1.44 -23.38 -20.73
CA ARG A 455 -2.71 -23.66 -21.43
C ARG A 455 -3.45 -22.36 -21.83
N PRO A 456 -2.80 -21.38 -22.49
CA PRO A 456 -3.46 -20.13 -22.86
C PRO A 456 -4.63 -20.33 -23.84
N GLN A 457 -4.64 -21.42 -24.60
CA GLN A 457 -5.72 -21.69 -25.54
C GLN A 457 -7.08 -21.85 -24.84
N LEU A 458 -7.10 -22.33 -23.60
CA LEU A 458 -8.35 -22.47 -22.83
C LEU A 458 -8.94 -21.11 -22.45
N ALA A 459 -8.12 -20.17 -21.97
CA ALA A 459 -8.57 -18.82 -21.62
C ALA A 459 -9.20 -18.09 -22.83
N SER A 460 -8.62 -18.29 -24.03
CA SER A 460 -9.17 -17.70 -25.25
C SER A 460 -10.55 -18.22 -25.66
N LYS A 461 -10.96 -19.42 -25.21
CA LYS A 461 -12.30 -19.98 -25.49
C LYS A 461 -13.40 -19.16 -24.81
N TYR A 462 -13.13 -18.63 -23.62
CA TYR A 462 -14.13 -17.89 -22.84
C TYR A 462 -14.27 -16.43 -23.27
N ILE A 463 -13.49 -15.92 -24.24
CA ILE A 463 -13.60 -14.52 -24.69
C ILE A 463 -15.00 -14.22 -25.21
N PHE A 464 -15.58 -15.11 -26.02
CA PHE A 464 -16.95 -14.93 -26.53
C PHE A 464 -18.01 -15.23 -25.46
N THR A 465 -17.66 -16.01 -24.44
CA THR A 465 -18.49 -16.14 -23.23
C THR A 465 -18.42 -14.87 -22.38
N LEU A 466 -17.33 -14.12 -22.35
CA LEU A 466 -17.29 -12.85 -21.62
C LEU A 466 -17.90 -11.70 -22.42
N PHE A 467 -17.69 -11.73 -23.73
CA PHE A 467 -18.05 -10.69 -24.68
C PHE A 467 -18.76 -11.31 -25.90
N PRO A 468 -20.02 -11.76 -25.75
CA PRO A 468 -20.78 -12.33 -26.85
C PRO A 468 -20.92 -11.36 -28.03
N GLU A 469 -20.82 -10.05 -27.77
CA GLU A 469 -20.85 -9.00 -28.78
C GLU A 469 -19.69 -9.08 -29.79
N LEU A 470 -18.57 -9.71 -29.41
CA LEU A 470 -17.45 -9.92 -30.33
C LEU A 470 -17.75 -10.95 -31.42
N ALA A 471 -18.79 -11.78 -31.25
CA ALA A 471 -19.25 -12.71 -32.27
C ALA A 471 -20.11 -12.03 -33.35
N LEU A 472 -20.57 -10.80 -33.12
CA LEU A 472 -21.39 -10.08 -34.08
C LEU A 472 -20.53 -9.54 -35.24
N PRO A 473 -21.00 -9.65 -36.49
CA PRO A 473 -20.28 -9.11 -37.64
C PRO A 473 -20.17 -7.58 -37.53
N MET A 474 -18.95 -7.05 -37.77
CA MET A 474 -18.68 -5.61 -37.65
C MET A 474 -19.49 -4.77 -38.64
N THR A 475 -19.67 -5.31 -39.85
CA THR A 475 -20.52 -4.75 -40.91
C THR A 475 -21.91 -5.37 -40.84
N PRO A 476 -22.98 -4.57 -40.68
CA PRO A 476 -24.33 -5.10 -40.75
C PRO A 476 -24.53 -5.72 -42.14
N SER A 477 -25.00 -6.97 -42.18
CA SER A 477 -25.50 -7.56 -43.42
C SER A 477 -26.73 -6.78 -43.88
N ALA A 478 -27.03 -6.77 -45.19
CA ALA A 478 -28.18 -6.05 -45.77
C ALA A 478 -29.52 -6.42 -45.11
N ASN A 479 -29.62 -7.59 -44.47
CA ASN A 479 -30.81 -8.10 -43.81
C ASN A 479 -30.82 -7.92 -42.28
N PHE A 480 -29.87 -7.16 -41.70
CA PHE A 480 -29.75 -7.05 -40.24
C PHE A 480 -30.50 -5.82 -39.70
N ASP A 481 -31.30 -6.01 -38.64
CA ASP A 481 -31.99 -4.94 -37.94
C ASP A 481 -31.00 -3.92 -37.34
N ILE A 482 -31.03 -2.70 -37.88
CA ILE A 482 -30.14 -1.59 -37.52
C ILE A 482 -30.28 -1.24 -36.04
N SER A 483 -31.49 -1.33 -35.47
CA SER A 483 -31.78 -0.99 -34.07
C SER A 483 -31.12 -1.99 -33.13
N ARG A 484 -31.31 -3.30 -33.37
CA ARG A 484 -30.62 -4.36 -32.64
C ARG A 484 -29.10 -4.26 -32.75
N HIS A 485 -28.59 -3.89 -33.93
CA HIS A 485 -27.15 -3.69 -34.12
C HIS A 485 -26.62 -2.49 -33.31
N LYS A 486 -27.39 -1.40 -33.24
CA LYS A 486 -27.04 -0.22 -32.43
C LYS A 486 -27.05 -0.54 -30.94
N GLU A 487 -28.06 -1.25 -30.46
CA GLU A 487 -28.16 -1.72 -29.08
C GLU A 487 -27.00 -2.66 -28.72
N ALA A 488 -26.71 -3.64 -29.58
CA ALA A 488 -25.60 -4.56 -29.37
C ALA A 488 -24.24 -3.84 -29.36
N ARG A 489 -24.04 -2.85 -30.24
CA ARG A 489 -22.84 -1.99 -30.24
C ARG A 489 -22.73 -1.16 -28.96
N HIS A 490 -23.85 -0.66 -28.42
CA HIS A 490 -23.85 0.05 -27.16
C HIS A 490 -23.51 -0.90 -25.99
N ALA A 491 -24.17 -2.06 -25.94
CA ALA A 491 -23.91 -3.11 -24.95
C ALA A 491 -22.44 -3.59 -24.98
N MET A 492 -21.84 -3.66 -26.17
CA MET A 492 -20.43 -4.02 -26.39
C MET A 492 -19.47 -3.09 -25.63
N VAL A 493 -19.83 -1.83 -25.39
CA VAL A 493 -18.97 -0.90 -24.64
C VAL A 493 -19.39 -0.81 -23.18
N VAL A 494 -20.70 -0.80 -22.92
CA VAL A 494 -21.23 -0.62 -21.55
C VAL A 494 -20.85 -1.79 -20.64
N ARG A 495 -21.07 -3.05 -21.05
CA ARG A 495 -20.78 -4.20 -20.18
C ARG A 495 -19.29 -4.28 -19.83
N PRO A 496 -18.36 -4.23 -20.80
CA PRO A 496 -16.93 -4.38 -20.50
C PRO A 496 -16.36 -3.18 -19.72
N SER A 497 -16.97 -2.00 -19.83
CA SER A 497 -16.59 -0.84 -19.00
C SER A 497 -16.80 -1.09 -17.49
N LYS A 498 -17.65 -2.05 -17.12
CA LYS A 498 -17.90 -2.43 -15.73
C LYS A 498 -16.94 -3.51 -15.21
N TYR A 499 -16.26 -4.24 -16.10
CA TYR A 499 -15.33 -5.30 -15.71
C TYR A 499 -13.94 -4.79 -15.28
N GLY A 500 -13.63 -3.53 -15.54
CA GLY A 500 -12.35 -2.94 -15.17
C GLY A 500 -11.16 -3.42 -16.01
N PRO A 501 -9.95 -2.90 -15.73
CA PRO A 501 -8.77 -3.12 -16.59
C PRO A 501 -8.15 -4.52 -16.44
N MET A 502 -8.35 -5.16 -15.29
CA MET A 502 -7.67 -6.42 -14.94
C MET A 502 -8.05 -7.55 -15.89
N ILE A 503 -9.33 -7.67 -16.27
CA ILE A 503 -9.78 -8.71 -17.20
C ILE A 503 -9.11 -8.56 -18.57
N PHE A 504 -9.02 -7.33 -19.08
CA PHE A 504 -8.40 -7.06 -20.37
C PHE A 504 -6.90 -7.36 -20.35
N HIS A 505 -6.19 -7.01 -19.28
CA HIS A 505 -4.79 -7.40 -19.15
C HIS A 505 -4.59 -8.92 -19.26
N VAL A 506 -5.39 -9.71 -18.52
CA VAL A 506 -5.26 -11.17 -18.51
C VAL A 506 -5.58 -11.76 -19.89
N LEU A 507 -6.64 -11.30 -20.54
CA LEU A 507 -7.01 -11.76 -21.88
C LEU A 507 -5.98 -11.34 -22.94
N LEU A 508 -5.43 -10.14 -22.87
CA LEU A 508 -4.38 -9.70 -23.80
C LEU A 508 -3.09 -10.47 -23.60
N ASN A 509 -2.71 -10.77 -22.35
CA ASN A 509 -1.57 -11.63 -22.03
C ASN A 509 -1.76 -13.05 -22.59
N ASP A 510 -2.99 -13.58 -22.47
CA ASP A 510 -3.38 -14.87 -23.03
C ASP A 510 -3.23 -14.92 -24.55
N LEU A 511 -3.82 -13.93 -25.24
CA LEU A 511 -3.80 -13.84 -26.70
C LEU A 511 -2.39 -13.58 -27.24
N ALA A 512 -1.58 -12.81 -26.51
CA ALA A 512 -0.18 -12.61 -26.82
C ALA A 512 0.61 -13.92 -26.75
N LYS A 513 0.42 -14.70 -25.68
CA LYS A 513 1.13 -15.97 -25.47
C LYS A 513 0.65 -17.08 -26.41
N SER A 514 -0.63 -17.10 -26.76
CA SER A 514 -1.18 -18.04 -27.75
C SER A 514 -0.90 -17.62 -29.20
N GLY A 515 -0.36 -16.42 -29.43
CA GLY A 515 0.00 -15.92 -30.75
C GLY A 515 -1.20 -15.55 -31.63
N ARG A 516 -2.37 -15.31 -31.03
CA ARG A 516 -3.64 -14.94 -31.68
C ARG A 516 -3.74 -13.42 -31.84
N THR A 517 -2.87 -12.84 -32.65
CA THR A 517 -2.67 -11.38 -32.73
C THR A 517 -3.86 -10.63 -33.35
N GLY A 518 -4.59 -11.25 -34.28
CA GLY A 518 -5.84 -10.71 -34.81
C GLY A 518 -6.90 -10.53 -33.71
N LEU A 519 -7.12 -11.56 -32.89
CA LEU A 519 -8.06 -11.49 -31.76
C LEU A 519 -7.55 -10.55 -30.66
N ALA A 520 -6.24 -10.50 -30.40
CA ALA A 520 -5.62 -9.54 -29.47
C ALA A 520 -5.94 -8.09 -29.87
N LYS A 521 -5.84 -7.77 -31.17
CA LYS A 521 -6.21 -6.45 -31.70
C LYS A 521 -7.69 -6.12 -31.49
N ILE A 522 -8.58 -7.09 -31.68
CA ILE A 522 -10.03 -6.91 -31.45
C ILE A 522 -10.29 -6.62 -29.97
N VAL A 523 -9.74 -7.44 -29.07
CA VAL A 523 -9.89 -7.25 -27.61
C VAL A 523 -9.24 -5.95 -27.14
N TRP A 524 -8.11 -5.54 -27.73
CA TRP A 524 -7.47 -4.25 -27.45
C TRP A 524 -8.38 -3.08 -27.79
N ASN A 525 -8.96 -3.07 -28.99
CA ASN A 525 -9.89 -2.00 -29.40
C ASN A 525 -11.14 -1.96 -28.51
N LEU A 526 -11.63 -3.12 -28.08
CA LEU A 526 -12.73 -3.22 -27.13
C LEU A 526 -12.34 -2.60 -25.78
N ALA A 527 -11.15 -2.95 -25.27
CA ALA A 527 -10.61 -2.45 -24.01
C ALA A 527 -10.50 -0.93 -24.00
N GLN A 528 -9.99 -0.33 -25.08
CA GLN A 528 -9.86 1.13 -25.22
C GLN A 528 -11.22 1.84 -25.25
N ARG A 529 -12.22 1.24 -25.90
CA ARG A 529 -13.59 1.79 -25.91
C ARG A 529 -14.23 1.71 -24.52
N ALA A 530 -14.05 0.58 -23.85
CA ALA A 530 -14.55 0.34 -22.50
C ALA A 530 -13.89 1.29 -21.48
N GLU A 531 -12.58 1.51 -21.60
CA GLU A 531 -11.81 2.47 -20.82
C GLU A 531 -12.38 3.88 -20.97
N ARG A 532 -12.50 4.40 -22.20
CA ARG A 532 -13.08 5.72 -22.47
C ARG A 532 -14.50 5.87 -21.94
N HIS A 533 -15.32 4.83 -22.07
CA HIS A 533 -16.67 4.84 -21.52
C HIS A 533 -16.69 4.83 -19.99
N SER A 534 -15.69 4.22 -19.34
CA SER A 534 -15.58 4.22 -17.88
C SER A 534 -15.33 5.62 -17.31
N TRP A 535 -14.69 6.52 -18.08
CA TRP A 535 -14.34 7.88 -17.65
C TRP A 535 -15.57 8.72 -17.30
N THR A 536 -16.71 8.45 -17.96
CA THR A 536 -17.97 9.15 -17.69
C THR A 536 -18.75 8.57 -16.51
N LYS A 537 -18.23 7.54 -15.84
CA LYS A 537 -18.90 6.84 -14.73
C LYS A 537 -18.31 7.26 -13.38
N LEU A 538 -18.94 6.81 -12.29
CA LEU A 538 -18.48 7.09 -10.92
C LEU A 538 -17.09 6.51 -10.62
N ASN A 539 -16.65 5.51 -11.39
CA ASN A 539 -15.43 4.74 -11.17
C ASN A 539 -14.64 4.63 -12.46
N PRO A 540 -14.05 5.74 -12.91
CA PRO A 540 -13.18 5.73 -14.06
C PRO A 540 -12.00 4.79 -13.80
N TRP A 541 -11.59 4.05 -14.82
CA TRP A 541 -10.36 3.26 -14.80
C TRP A 541 -9.60 3.45 -16.10
N VAL A 542 -8.31 3.12 -16.03
CA VAL A 542 -7.39 3.16 -17.15
C VAL A 542 -6.72 1.81 -17.32
N LEU A 543 -6.35 1.46 -18.54
CA LEU A 543 -5.56 0.26 -18.81
C LEU A 543 -4.16 0.44 -18.20
N GLY A 544 -3.74 -0.52 -17.38
CA GLY A 544 -2.40 -0.51 -16.79
C GLY A 544 -1.31 -0.74 -17.85
N VAL A 545 -0.08 -0.32 -17.52
CA VAL A 545 1.12 -0.49 -18.36
C VAL A 545 1.32 -1.95 -18.79
N GLU A 546 0.85 -2.92 -17.99
CA GLU A 546 0.94 -4.33 -18.32
C GLU A 546 0.12 -4.70 -19.56
N ALA A 547 -1.05 -4.08 -19.79
CA ALA A 547 -1.86 -4.32 -20.99
C ALA A 547 -1.15 -3.78 -22.25
N TYR A 548 -0.59 -2.57 -22.16
CA TYR A 548 0.24 -1.97 -23.21
C TYR A 548 1.49 -2.83 -23.50
N THR A 549 2.13 -3.35 -22.45
CA THR A 549 3.28 -4.26 -22.57
C THR A 549 2.92 -5.54 -23.30
N CYS A 550 1.76 -6.15 -22.99
CA CYS A 550 1.27 -7.34 -23.69
C CYS A 550 1.06 -7.05 -25.18
N MET A 551 0.42 -5.93 -25.52
CA MET A 551 0.21 -5.54 -26.92
C MET A 551 1.51 -5.20 -27.65
N MET A 552 2.44 -4.50 -27.00
CA MET A 552 3.74 -4.22 -27.58
C MET A 552 4.51 -5.52 -27.89
N ARG A 553 4.43 -6.52 -27.01
CA ARG A 553 4.97 -7.86 -27.26
C ARG A 553 4.29 -8.56 -28.42
N CYS A 554 2.97 -8.46 -28.56
CA CYS A 554 2.24 -8.97 -29.73
C CYS A 554 2.82 -8.39 -31.03
N TRP A 555 2.98 -7.07 -31.10
CA TRP A 555 3.53 -6.40 -32.28
C TRP A 555 4.98 -6.79 -32.56
N ALA A 556 5.83 -6.87 -31.53
CA ALA A 556 7.21 -7.37 -31.67
C ALA A 556 7.26 -8.80 -32.21
N LEU A 557 6.33 -9.68 -31.82
CA LEU A 557 6.24 -11.04 -32.35
C LEU A 557 5.80 -11.06 -33.81
N GLU A 558 4.81 -10.25 -34.19
CA GLU A 558 4.37 -10.13 -35.59
C GLU A 558 5.46 -9.55 -36.48
N TYR A 559 6.20 -8.55 -36.01
CA TYR A 559 7.35 -8.01 -36.73
C TYR A 559 8.39 -9.11 -37.03
N ARG A 560 8.74 -9.92 -36.02
CA ARG A 560 9.67 -11.04 -36.19
C ARG A 560 9.14 -12.12 -37.13
N ARG A 561 7.84 -12.41 -37.10
CA ARG A 561 7.19 -13.33 -38.06
C ARG A 561 7.30 -12.77 -39.48
N GLY A 562 7.03 -11.47 -39.66
CA GLY A 562 7.20 -10.76 -40.92
C GLY A 562 8.63 -10.83 -41.46
N VAL A 563 9.64 -10.61 -40.62
CA VAL A 563 11.06 -10.74 -41.02
C VAL A 563 11.39 -12.16 -41.48
N LYS A 564 11.00 -13.17 -40.70
CA LYS A 564 11.27 -14.58 -41.03
C LYS A 564 10.57 -15.05 -42.31
N GLN A 565 9.37 -14.54 -42.56
CA GLN A 565 8.58 -14.90 -43.74
C GLN A 565 8.82 -13.94 -44.92
N GLN A 566 9.73 -12.97 -44.79
CA GLN A 566 9.96 -11.90 -45.77
C GLN A 566 8.67 -11.16 -46.19
N ARG A 567 7.73 -11.00 -45.26
CA ARG A 567 6.44 -10.33 -45.49
C ARG A 567 6.51 -8.88 -45.04
N GLU A 568 6.89 -8.00 -45.96
CA GLU A 568 7.07 -6.57 -45.69
C GLU A 568 5.80 -5.91 -45.13
N LYS A 569 4.63 -6.22 -45.71
CA LYS A 569 3.34 -5.73 -45.22
C LYS A 569 3.10 -6.04 -43.74
N VAL A 570 3.50 -7.23 -43.27
CA VAL A 570 3.35 -7.62 -41.85
C VAL A 570 4.31 -6.83 -40.97
N ARG A 571 5.54 -6.60 -41.43
CA ARG A 571 6.55 -5.79 -40.71
C ARG A 571 6.07 -4.35 -40.54
N VAL A 572 5.64 -3.72 -41.63
CA VAL A 572 5.14 -2.34 -41.63
C VAL A 572 3.90 -2.21 -40.73
N MET A 573 2.94 -3.14 -40.84
CA MET A 573 1.75 -3.13 -39.98
C MET A 573 2.08 -3.31 -38.50
N ALA A 574 3.08 -4.13 -38.16
CA ALA A 574 3.53 -4.31 -36.79
C ALA A 574 4.21 -3.05 -36.23
N LEU A 575 5.03 -2.35 -37.03
CA LEU A 575 5.65 -1.08 -36.65
C LEU A 575 4.60 0.01 -36.43
N ILE A 576 3.62 0.14 -37.33
CA ILE A 576 2.50 1.09 -37.19
C ILE A 576 1.66 0.77 -35.95
N GLY A 577 1.35 -0.52 -35.73
CA GLY A 577 0.59 -0.97 -34.57
C GLY A 577 1.31 -0.71 -33.24
N GLY A 578 2.62 -0.99 -33.19
CA GLY A 578 3.47 -0.70 -32.04
C GLY A 578 3.59 0.80 -31.78
N MET A 579 3.79 1.61 -32.83
CA MET A 579 3.89 3.07 -32.72
C MET A 579 2.61 3.66 -32.13
N ARG A 580 1.46 3.21 -32.63
CA ARG A 580 0.16 3.63 -32.09
C ARG A 580 0.00 3.23 -30.62
N CYS A 581 0.38 2.01 -30.26
CA CYS A 581 0.34 1.53 -28.87
C CYS A 581 1.22 2.38 -27.94
N TYR A 582 2.43 2.74 -28.41
CA TYR A 582 3.37 3.58 -27.67
C TYR A 582 2.82 4.99 -27.43
N LYS A 583 2.35 5.68 -28.48
CA LYS A 583 1.75 7.01 -28.35
C LYS A 583 0.53 7.02 -27.45
N GLN A 584 -0.37 6.04 -27.62
CA GLN A 584 -1.54 5.89 -26.76
C GLN A 584 -1.18 5.74 -25.28
N MET A 585 -0.12 5.00 -24.95
CA MET A 585 0.34 4.89 -23.56
C MET A 585 0.80 6.24 -23.00
N LYS A 586 1.46 7.06 -23.83
CA LYS A 586 2.03 8.36 -23.42
C LYS A 586 0.93 9.40 -23.22
N ASP A 587 -0.01 9.42 -24.16
CA ASP A 587 -1.05 10.44 -24.23
C ASP A 587 -2.22 10.12 -23.28
N VAL A 588 -2.37 8.89 -22.77
CA VAL A 588 -3.51 8.48 -21.94
C VAL A 588 -3.70 9.36 -20.71
N ARG A 589 -2.61 9.84 -20.09
CA ARG A 589 -2.71 10.74 -18.92
C ARG A 589 -3.40 12.05 -19.30
N GLU A 590 -2.98 12.65 -20.40
CA GLU A 590 -3.53 13.90 -20.90
C GLU A 590 -4.96 13.71 -21.43
N GLU A 591 -5.23 12.60 -22.13
CA GLU A 591 -6.58 12.23 -22.59
C GLU A 591 -7.56 12.11 -21.41
N VAL A 592 -7.15 11.41 -20.34
CA VAL A 592 -7.96 11.23 -19.14
C VAL A 592 -8.18 12.56 -18.41
N GLN A 593 -7.13 13.37 -18.25
CA GLN A 593 -7.23 14.67 -17.61
C GLN A 593 -8.18 15.60 -18.39
N ARG A 594 -8.08 15.62 -19.72
CA ARG A 594 -8.98 16.36 -20.60
C ARG A 594 -10.42 15.89 -20.43
N ALA A 595 -10.67 14.58 -20.53
CA ALA A 595 -12.00 14.01 -20.37
C ALA A 595 -12.63 14.28 -18.98
N LEU A 596 -11.85 14.23 -17.90
CA LEU A 596 -12.34 14.54 -16.56
C LEU A 596 -12.62 16.04 -16.37
N SER A 597 -11.83 16.91 -17.00
CA SER A 597 -12.04 18.36 -16.96
C SER A 597 -13.34 18.75 -17.66
N GLU A 598 -13.66 18.12 -18.80
CA GLU A 598 -14.91 18.34 -19.55
C GLU A 598 -16.16 17.95 -18.74
N ILE A 599 -16.05 16.99 -17.82
CA ILE A 599 -17.16 16.54 -16.97
C ILE A 599 -17.25 17.36 -15.66
N GLY A 600 -16.38 18.35 -15.46
CA GLY A 600 -16.33 19.15 -14.22
C GLY A 600 -15.92 18.33 -12.99
N CYS A 601 -15.12 17.28 -13.17
CA CYS A 601 -14.78 16.30 -12.15
C CYS A 601 -13.29 16.33 -11.75
N GLU A 602 -12.72 17.51 -11.50
CA GLU A 602 -11.30 17.68 -11.14
C GLU A 602 -10.87 16.81 -9.94
N TYR A 603 -11.75 16.59 -8.96
CA TYR A 603 -11.45 15.80 -7.75
C TYR A 603 -11.34 14.28 -7.98
N ARG A 604 -11.46 13.78 -9.24
CA ARG A 604 -11.47 12.33 -9.53
C ARG A 604 -10.12 11.74 -9.98
N MET A 605 -9.10 12.56 -10.23
CA MET A 605 -7.78 12.03 -10.62
C MET A 605 -7.18 11.10 -9.54
N GLU A 606 -7.39 11.39 -8.25
CA GLU A 606 -6.95 10.51 -7.15
C GLU A 606 -7.70 9.17 -7.08
N ARG A 607 -8.85 9.06 -7.75
CA ARG A 607 -9.68 7.84 -7.77
C ARG A 607 -9.35 6.92 -8.94
N ILE A 608 -8.90 7.49 -10.06
CA ILE A 608 -8.25 6.70 -11.09
C ILE A 608 -6.99 6.16 -10.41
N GLY A 609 -6.86 4.83 -10.35
CA GLY A 609 -5.72 4.19 -9.71
C GLY A 609 -4.40 4.60 -10.36
N ASN A 610 -3.35 3.80 -10.20
CA ASN A 610 -2.06 4.12 -10.81
C ASN A 610 -2.21 4.31 -12.32
N MET A 611 -2.04 5.56 -12.78
CA MET A 611 -1.97 5.91 -14.19
C MET A 611 -0.86 5.05 -14.81
N PRO A 612 -1.04 4.43 -15.99
CA PRO A 612 0.04 3.72 -16.62
C PRO A 612 1.23 4.66 -16.77
N ASP A 613 2.39 4.17 -16.35
CA ASP A 613 3.66 4.87 -16.46
C ASP A 613 4.65 3.94 -17.15
N VAL A 614 5.64 4.52 -17.82
CA VAL A 614 6.65 3.76 -18.55
C VAL A 614 7.46 2.95 -17.55
N ASP A 615 7.40 1.61 -17.65
CA ASP A 615 8.22 0.71 -16.84
C ASP A 615 9.26 -0.01 -17.71
N ALA A 616 10.26 -0.60 -17.06
CA ALA A 616 11.33 -1.32 -17.76
C ALA A 616 10.80 -2.48 -18.64
N ARG A 617 9.65 -3.10 -18.29
CA ARG A 617 9.06 -4.21 -19.06
C ARG A 617 8.46 -3.71 -20.37
N PHE A 618 7.78 -2.57 -20.31
CA PHE A 618 7.22 -1.87 -21.47
C PHE A 618 8.32 -1.35 -22.38
N VAL A 619 9.35 -0.70 -21.81
CA VAL A 619 10.53 -0.24 -22.56
C VAL A 619 11.18 -1.40 -23.29
N ASN A 620 11.44 -2.51 -22.60
CA ASN A 620 12.05 -3.69 -23.24
C ASN A 620 11.19 -4.31 -24.33
N ALA A 621 9.86 -4.29 -24.18
CA ALA A 621 8.94 -4.72 -25.23
C ALA A 621 8.99 -3.76 -26.44
N THR A 622 9.11 -2.47 -26.19
CA THR A 622 9.20 -1.41 -27.20
C THR A 622 10.54 -1.47 -27.95
N LEU A 623 11.65 -1.57 -27.24
CA LEU A 623 12.98 -1.78 -27.82
C LEU A 623 13.07 -3.10 -28.60
N ALA A 624 12.36 -4.14 -28.19
CA ALA A 624 12.29 -5.39 -28.94
C ALA A 624 11.63 -5.26 -30.32
N LEU A 625 10.86 -4.19 -30.55
CA LEU A 625 10.22 -3.85 -31.82
C LEU A 625 11.02 -2.80 -32.61
N PHE A 626 11.54 -1.75 -31.95
CA PHE A 626 12.12 -0.59 -32.62
C PHE A 626 13.65 -0.53 -32.65
N LYS A 627 14.36 -1.44 -31.97
CA LYS A 627 15.83 -1.40 -32.00
C LYS A 627 16.39 -1.66 -33.41
N PRO A 628 17.47 -0.98 -33.82
CA PRO A 628 18.04 -1.11 -35.16
C PRO A 628 18.80 -2.44 -35.39
N TRP A 629 18.95 -3.30 -34.37
CA TRP A 629 19.81 -4.48 -34.44
C TRP A 629 19.08 -5.78 -34.80
N SER A 630 19.46 -6.39 -35.93
CA SER A 630 18.98 -7.69 -36.41
C SER A 630 20.00 -8.83 -36.29
N GLY A 631 21.26 -8.55 -35.92
CA GLY A 631 22.36 -9.51 -35.85
C GLY A 631 22.44 -10.34 -34.55
N PRO A 632 23.49 -11.17 -34.38
CA PRO A 632 23.81 -11.82 -33.10
C PRO A 632 24.02 -10.76 -32.00
N MET A 633 23.75 -11.10 -30.74
CA MET A 633 23.94 -10.14 -29.65
C MET A 633 25.44 -9.80 -29.57
N PRO A 634 25.85 -8.52 -29.68
CA PRO A 634 27.24 -8.14 -29.46
C PRO A 634 27.61 -8.46 -28.02
N SER A 635 28.89 -8.60 -27.71
CA SER A 635 29.48 -8.77 -26.37
C SER A 635 29.76 -7.44 -25.68
N GLU A 636 30.01 -7.46 -24.37
CA GLU A 636 30.31 -6.22 -23.61
C GLU A 636 31.51 -5.44 -24.16
N PRO A 637 32.64 -6.09 -24.48
CA PRO A 637 33.76 -5.41 -25.11
C PRO A 637 33.40 -4.80 -26.48
N GLU A 638 32.59 -5.48 -27.29
CA GLU A 638 32.18 -4.98 -28.60
C GLU A 638 31.32 -3.72 -28.49
N VAL A 639 30.37 -3.68 -27.57
CA VAL A 639 29.52 -2.50 -27.34
C VAL A 639 30.31 -1.35 -26.77
N ARG A 640 31.27 -1.64 -25.88
CA ARG A 640 32.18 -0.62 -25.35
C ARG A 640 33.06 -0.05 -26.46
N ARG A 641 33.64 -0.90 -27.29
CA ARG A 641 34.43 -0.49 -28.45
C ARG A 641 33.60 0.33 -29.43
N GLU A 642 32.38 -0.10 -29.76
CA GLU A 642 31.46 0.65 -30.64
C GLU A 642 31.13 2.04 -30.08
N PHE A 643 30.92 2.15 -28.76
CA PHE A 643 30.70 3.43 -28.10
C PHE A 643 31.94 4.34 -28.17
N GLU A 644 33.12 3.80 -27.87
CA GLU A 644 34.40 4.54 -27.92
C GLU A 644 34.74 4.98 -29.36
N GLU A 645 34.61 4.08 -30.35
CA GLU A 645 34.81 4.39 -31.77
C GLU A 645 33.84 5.45 -32.27
N THR A 646 32.56 5.37 -31.89
CA THR A 646 31.56 6.37 -32.25
C THR A 646 31.87 7.72 -31.60
N MET A 647 32.30 7.72 -30.33
CA MET A 647 32.69 8.92 -29.62
C MET A 647 33.87 9.63 -30.31
N MET A 648 34.90 8.87 -30.71
CA MET A 648 36.04 9.40 -31.47
C MET A 648 35.60 9.94 -32.83
N ARG A 649 34.79 9.17 -33.57
CA ARG A 649 34.28 9.59 -34.88
C ARG A 649 33.46 10.87 -34.81
N VAL A 650 32.57 11.00 -33.83
CA VAL A 650 31.76 12.21 -33.62
C VAL A 650 32.65 13.39 -33.26
N ALA A 651 33.70 13.19 -32.45
CA ALA A 651 34.65 14.23 -32.10
C ALA A 651 35.52 14.69 -33.29
N GLU A 652 36.00 13.76 -34.11
CA GLU A 652 36.90 14.04 -35.24
C GLU A 652 36.17 14.60 -36.47
N THR A 653 35.00 14.04 -36.79
CA THR A 653 34.32 14.27 -38.07
C THR A 653 32.95 14.93 -37.95
N GLY A 654 32.38 14.98 -36.74
CA GLY A 654 30.98 15.36 -36.53
C GLY A 654 29.97 14.34 -37.11
N VAL A 655 30.44 13.24 -37.72
CA VAL A 655 29.57 12.22 -38.31
C VAL A 655 28.93 11.39 -37.22
N LEU A 656 27.61 11.37 -37.28
CA LEU A 656 26.74 10.75 -36.29
C LEU A 656 26.49 9.27 -36.59
N ALA A 657 26.25 8.45 -35.56
CA ALA A 657 25.99 7.02 -35.74
C ALA A 657 24.69 6.73 -36.54
N ASN A 658 24.74 5.68 -37.36
CA ASN A 658 23.60 5.17 -38.12
C ASN A 658 22.63 4.39 -37.22
N GLY A 659 21.36 4.29 -37.64
CA GLY A 659 20.34 3.50 -36.90
C GLY A 659 19.59 4.29 -35.83
N TRP A 660 19.95 5.55 -35.59
CA TRP A 660 19.10 6.48 -34.86
C TRP A 660 17.78 6.72 -35.62
N THR A 661 16.68 6.84 -34.89
CA THR A 661 15.38 7.24 -35.44
C THR A 661 14.71 8.22 -34.48
N PRO A 662 13.81 9.11 -34.97
CA PRO A 662 13.05 10.00 -34.08
C PRO A 662 12.24 9.23 -33.01
N VAL A 663 11.78 8.03 -33.37
CA VAL A 663 11.06 7.13 -32.45
C VAL A 663 11.96 6.66 -31.30
N LEU A 664 13.19 6.27 -31.62
CA LEU A 664 14.15 5.80 -30.63
C LEU A 664 14.59 6.93 -29.70
N GLN A 665 14.68 8.16 -30.22
CA GLN A 665 14.89 9.38 -29.43
C GLN A 665 13.75 9.58 -28.43
N GLU A 666 12.50 9.54 -28.88
CA GLU A 666 11.34 9.71 -28.01
C GLU A 666 11.30 8.65 -26.90
N ILE A 667 11.59 7.39 -27.23
CA ILE A 667 11.68 6.28 -26.26
C ILE A 667 12.80 6.54 -25.24
N ALA A 668 13.98 6.96 -25.70
CA ALA A 668 15.12 7.26 -24.83
C ALA A 668 14.81 8.42 -23.87
N GLU A 669 14.13 9.46 -24.35
CA GLU A 669 13.69 10.59 -23.54
C GLU A 669 12.69 10.18 -22.47
N ASP A 670 11.70 9.37 -22.85
CA ASP A 670 10.73 8.81 -21.90
C ASP A 670 11.42 7.95 -20.84
N MET A 671 12.41 7.13 -21.22
CA MET A 671 13.18 6.29 -20.28
C MET A 671 13.89 7.13 -19.22
N VAL A 672 14.65 8.15 -19.62
CA VAL A 672 15.38 9.01 -18.68
C VAL A 672 14.39 9.80 -17.82
N ARG A 673 13.27 10.26 -18.38
CA ARG A 673 12.22 10.98 -17.64
C ARG A 673 11.66 10.16 -16.49
N VAL A 674 11.48 8.84 -16.68
CA VAL A 674 11.01 7.93 -15.60
C VAL A 674 12.15 7.35 -14.75
N GLY A 675 13.38 7.85 -14.91
CA GLY A 675 14.54 7.40 -14.13
C GLY A 675 15.12 6.05 -14.56
N LEU A 676 14.84 5.58 -15.78
CA LEU A 676 15.47 4.40 -16.37
C LEU A 676 16.71 4.79 -17.18
N GLU A 677 17.75 3.97 -17.10
CA GLU A 677 18.99 4.19 -17.84
C GLU A 677 18.89 3.76 -19.30
N LEU A 678 19.65 4.43 -20.16
CA LEU A 678 19.87 3.98 -21.53
C LEU A 678 20.70 2.68 -21.54
N PRO A 679 20.21 1.61 -22.21
CA PRO A 679 20.96 0.39 -22.40
C PRO A 679 22.31 0.67 -23.05
N PRO A 680 23.41 0.02 -22.60
CA PRO A 680 24.75 0.31 -23.11
C PRO A 680 24.86 0.28 -24.64
N GLY A 681 24.19 -0.69 -25.28
CA GLY A 681 24.17 -0.86 -26.73
C GLY A 681 23.45 0.23 -27.51
N LEU A 682 22.68 1.10 -26.85
CA LEU A 682 22.01 2.23 -27.50
C LEU A 682 22.76 3.55 -27.32
N ARG A 683 23.69 3.65 -26.36
CA ARG A 683 24.32 4.92 -25.98
C ARG A 683 25.09 5.58 -27.13
N HIS A 684 25.71 4.78 -27.99
CA HIS A 684 26.47 5.29 -29.14
C HIS A 684 25.58 6.04 -30.14
N LEU A 685 24.29 5.68 -30.24
CA LEU A 685 23.33 6.33 -31.14
C LEU A 685 22.96 7.77 -30.71
N PHE A 686 23.23 8.11 -29.45
CA PHE A 686 22.87 9.41 -28.86
C PHE A 686 24.06 10.37 -28.72
N LEU A 687 25.28 9.93 -29.02
CA LEU A 687 26.46 10.78 -29.01
C LEU A 687 26.33 11.93 -30.03
N GLY A 688 26.60 13.15 -29.59
CA GLY A 688 26.43 14.37 -30.40
C GLY A 688 24.98 14.82 -30.61
N ARG A 689 23.99 14.08 -30.09
CA ARG A 689 22.57 14.50 -30.06
C ARG A 689 22.09 14.82 -28.65
N TRP A 690 22.48 13.98 -27.68
CA TRP A 690 22.02 14.07 -26.31
C TRP A 690 23.06 13.48 -25.34
N ASP A 691 24.17 14.22 -25.19
CA ASP A 691 25.35 13.74 -24.49
C ASP A 691 25.11 13.45 -22.99
N GLU A 692 24.21 14.21 -22.35
CA GLU A 692 23.87 14.01 -20.93
C GLU A 692 23.37 12.58 -20.67
N ALA A 693 22.42 12.10 -21.47
CA ALA A 693 21.87 10.76 -21.33
C ALA A 693 22.84 9.68 -21.80
N ALA A 694 23.65 9.96 -22.83
CA ALA A 694 24.65 9.01 -23.34
C ALA A 694 25.77 8.72 -22.33
N ARG A 695 26.13 9.70 -21.50
CA ARG A 695 27.29 9.62 -20.58
C ARG A 695 26.94 9.27 -19.14
N LYS A 696 25.70 9.46 -18.69
CA LYS A 696 25.29 9.16 -17.29
C LYS A 696 25.47 7.66 -16.98
N ARG A 697 26.31 7.35 -15.99
CA ARG A 697 26.67 5.96 -15.60
C ARG A 697 26.11 5.52 -14.25
N GLU A 698 25.70 6.44 -13.38
CA GLU A 698 25.37 6.09 -12.00
C GLU A 698 23.86 5.87 -11.79
N ARG A 699 23.52 4.67 -11.35
CA ARG A 699 22.21 4.38 -10.78
C ARG A 699 22.10 5.02 -9.41
N PRO A 700 21.07 5.83 -9.14
CA PRO A 700 20.64 5.96 -7.75
C PRO A 700 20.28 4.56 -7.24
N PRO A 701 20.67 4.19 -6.01
CA PRO A 701 20.31 2.90 -5.43
C PRO A 701 18.79 2.73 -5.46
N GLN A 702 18.32 1.78 -6.26
CA GLN A 702 16.90 1.43 -6.27
C GLN A 702 16.64 0.49 -5.10
N PHE A 703 15.94 0.98 -4.08
CA PHE A 703 15.45 0.15 -2.99
C PHE A 703 14.30 -0.74 -3.50
N GLY A 704 14.66 -1.83 -4.17
CA GLY A 704 13.69 -2.78 -4.71
C GLY A 704 12.95 -3.51 -3.59
N LEU A 705 11.61 -3.43 -3.59
CA LEU A 705 10.74 -4.32 -2.83
C LEU A 705 10.80 -5.73 -3.45
N VAL A 706 11.87 -6.47 -3.20
CA VAL A 706 12.00 -7.87 -3.61
C VAL A 706 11.48 -8.75 -2.46
N PRO A 707 10.45 -9.60 -2.67
CA PRO A 707 9.97 -10.50 -1.62
C PRO A 707 11.08 -11.45 -1.15
N TYR A 708 11.08 -11.82 0.14
CA TYR A 708 12.17 -12.58 0.80
C TYR A 708 12.66 -13.80 0.00
N ALA A 709 11.72 -14.63 -0.45
CA ALA A 709 12.02 -15.89 -1.12
C ALA A 709 12.31 -15.76 -2.62
N TYR A 710 12.23 -14.56 -3.19
CA TYR A 710 12.77 -14.34 -4.53
C TYR A 710 14.30 -14.30 -4.38
N PRO A 711 15.05 -15.05 -5.20
CA PRO A 711 16.50 -14.96 -5.16
C PRO A 711 16.90 -13.49 -5.29
N GLY A 712 17.98 -13.09 -4.61
CA GLY A 712 18.60 -11.78 -4.84
C GLY A 712 18.77 -11.55 -6.33
N GLU A 713 18.76 -10.28 -6.77
CA GLU A 713 18.75 -9.92 -8.19
C GLU A 713 19.66 -10.87 -8.99
N PRO A 714 19.07 -11.81 -9.77
CA PRO A 714 19.89 -12.82 -10.42
C PRO A 714 20.79 -12.05 -11.36
N ASP A 715 22.10 -12.34 -11.33
CA ASP A 715 23.07 -11.73 -12.22
C ASP A 715 22.50 -11.79 -13.64
N HIS A 716 21.97 -10.66 -14.09
CA HIS A 716 21.23 -10.56 -15.32
C HIS A 716 22.31 -10.48 -16.37
N GLY A 717 22.88 -11.65 -16.71
CA GLY A 717 24.02 -11.78 -17.60
C GLY A 717 23.88 -10.80 -18.75
N TRP A 718 24.96 -10.05 -18.99
CA TRP A 718 24.96 -8.77 -19.67
C TRP A 718 24.06 -8.72 -20.94
N ARG A 719 23.22 -7.68 -21.04
CA ARG A 719 22.26 -7.47 -22.14
C ARG A 719 22.35 -6.04 -22.67
N PRO A 720 22.92 -5.81 -23.85
CA PRO A 720 23.25 -4.46 -24.32
C PRO A 720 22.05 -3.61 -24.66
N PHE A 721 20.94 -4.22 -25.07
CA PHE A 721 19.73 -3.54 -25.56
C PHE A 721 18.53 -3.76 -24.65
N THR A 722 18.74 -3.96 -23.35
CA THR A 722 17.68 -4.28 -22.40
C THR A 722 17.94 -3.53 -21.11
N VAL A 723 16.92 -2.83 -20.63
CA VAL A 723 16.93 -2.24 -19.28
C VAL A 723 16.75 -3.37 -18.28
N PRO A 724 17.59 -3.46 -17.23
CA PRO A 724 17.36 -4.46 -16.18
C PRO A 724 15.93 -4.37 -15.64
N CYS A 725 15.28 -5.51 -15.56
CA CYS A 725 13.92 -5.61 -15.03
C CYS A 725 13.98 -6.46 -13.77
N ILE A 726 13.78 -5.82 -12.63
CA ILE A 726 13.49 -6.55 -11.40
C ILE A 726 12.18 -7.29 -11.61
N ARG A 727 12.23 -8.62 -11.53
CA ARG A 727 11.01 -9.43 -11.59
C ARG A 727 10.27 -9.29 -10.28
N THR A 728 9.39 -8.30 -10.20
CA THR A 728 8.56 -8.06 -9.02
C THR A 728 7.44 -9.08 -8.84
N ARG A 729 7.13 -9.90 -9.87
CA ARG A 729 6.06 -10.92 -9.84
C ARG A 729 6.40 -12.14 -10.69
N GLY A 730 6.18 -13.33 -10.10
CA GLY A 730 6.31 -14.63 -10.74
C GLY A 730 7.69 -15.24 -10.48
N LEU A 731 7.72 -16.51 -10.07
CA LEU A 731 8.97 -17.25 -9.92
C LEU A 731 9.80 -17.14 -11.20
N PRO A 732 11.13 -17.22 -11.11
CA PRO A 732 11.93 -17.51 -12.28
C PRO A 732 11.44 -18.84 -12.83
N PHE A 733 10.55 -18.79 -13.85
CA PHE A 733 10.36 -19.94 -14.70
C PHE A 733 11.76 -20.29 -15.19
N GLY A 734 12.33 -21.35 -14.64
CA GLY A 734 13.30 -22.13 -15.36
C GLY A 734 12.63 -22.35 -16.70
N ARG A 735 13.19 -21.76 -17.77
CA ARG A 735 12.77 -22.16 -19.11
C ARG A 735 12.89 -23.67 -19.04
N ARG A 736 11.78 -24.42 -19.13
CA ARG A 736 11.83 -25.87 -19.29
C ARG A 736 13.00 -26.08 -20.24
N PRO A 737 14.06 -26.80 -19.84
CA PRO A 737 15.18 -27.01 -20.72
C PRO A 737 14.54 -27.43 -22.02
N ARG A 738 14.79 -26.68 -23.10
CA ARG A 738 14.30 -27.07 -24.42
C ARG A 738 14.83 -28.48 -24.52
N ARG A 739 13.94 -29.46 -24.31
CA ARG A 739 14.23 -30.85 -24.56
C ARG A 739 14.49 -30.75 -26.05
N ARG A 740 15.77 -30.66 -26.41
CA ARG A 740 16.21 -30.97 -27.74
C ARG A 740 15.68 -32.39 -27.84
N GLU A 741 14.50 -32.54 -28.44
CA GLU A 741 14.29 -33.63 -29.36
C GLU A 741 15.52 -33.53 -30.26
N ARG A 742 16.59 -34.22 -29.83
CA ARG A 742 17.45 -34.92 -30.75
C ARG A 742 16.43 -35.69 -31.56
N GLN A 743 16.04 -35.10 -32.70
CA GLN A 743 15.77 -35.87 -33.89
C GLN A 743 16.96 -36.82 -33.96
N THR A 744 16.77 -38.01 -33.41
CA THR A 744 17.45 -39.20 -33.88
C THR A 744 17.16 -39.17 -35.36
N ARG A 745 18.12 -38.59 -36.10
CA ARG A 745 18.27 -38.80 -37.52
C ARG A 745 18.16 -40.31 -37.69
N ARG A 746 17.01 -40.79 -38.13
CA ARG A 746 16.95 -42.08 -38.82
C ARG A 746 17.90 -41.92 -40.00
N PRO A 747 19.00 -42.68 -40.11
CA PRO A 747 19.62 -42.84 -41.41
C PRO A 747 18.56 -43.43 -42.34
N LYS A 748 18.34 -42.76 -43.47
CA LYS A 748 17.65 -43.35 -44.61
C LYS A 748 18.37 -44.65 -44.96
N LYS A 749 17.60 -45.72 -45.19
CA LYS A 749 18.06 -46.91 -45.90
C LYS A 749 18.74 -46.47 -47.20
N ILE A 750 19.93 -47.00 -47.45
CA ILE A 750 20.48 -47.18 -48.79
C ILE A 750 20.84 -48.67 -48.85
N ASP A 751 20.18 -49.34 -49.79
CA ASP A 751 20.27 -50.73 -50.29
C ASP A 751 20.09 -51.89 -49.32
#